data_AF-A0A7M7NN34-F1
#
_entry.id   AF-A0A7M7NN34-F1
#
_cell.length_a   1.000
_cell.length_b   1.000
_cell.length_c   1.000
_cell.angle_alpha   90.00
_cell.angle_beta   90.00
_cell.angle_gamma   90.00
#
_symmetry.space_group_name_H-M   'P 1'
#
loop_
_entity.id
_entity.type
_entity.pdbx_description
1 polymer ?
#
loop_
_entity_poly.entity_id
_entity_poly.type
_entity_poly.pdbx_seq_one_letter_code
_entity_poly.pdbx_strand_id
1 'polypeptide(L)'
;MNEQVSEFLTMTFDGVEKTFEDFTFTYYPNPIIDGIDRTVAIMSGGLDIKLTGQRFDVIQEPRIIVSSLTTNASDSELCNGTETLLICPTPSFPDEGISARRRRATNGVMTANLTFDFDGYIIDDGLIEYYPDPMYESFIGPNRIYESGNSRLEIAGMNLDLASTEDDIQVLLGPDGVCDVDDLEIDVLRCQLPNKKPQPGNINGTVEPGPTQDLPAVTVIHGNLVFYPGYVKYSTTSINIGAIVGAVIGTALLIFILVIIGAIIFRRSHQRLNKQVQVFEMLEKKIQDRVETAFHELQADMSEVEEQISHLGVPFVNALDYSKNMLFAGLAVLPPTTDPEYMNSDLETAMIMFSRQLGNPDFLTNFIKQLEEQRKPKRRDRVNIASLITALLVTEGKFGYFTETLFKLLEESIEEGAESGRARSLFRRTETIVEKLLSNWISLCMYQYLKRQVAESLYLLYQSIKIQVEKGPIDITTGQSVFSLNFECLLEEEVEFNELTLSVVGRDKHHKYYVKVLDVDCMTQVKQKILDAAYRNSHIVQQNRAHEMDLLWYHPGGEERILKDRDELNKTIGNTKGLFINTIKTYGVSDGCQVALIVKASMNETGTYQPVTPGVQLFQQYQEHAGPDDVRDRDYIRIRTMESGGSRIMHLVAENQIPTESSTSLTKLDREFLAPRLLVTKKTIQTRLDEFLACVFKKPAETPLTIKYLFDFFDKMANKYCDEKPEEIAEAWKSNSLPLHYWMTTLTHPSYVFDMRQSRSADQSVSVLANMLDNACKKIRSENTQESALNRVLFYRDLPGHIRTIGEYYENIKGLPPPTTEELQEDFNRITQDFSGLFSRVATLSKLYDFTSHDTGPLLDSITELMPN
;
A
#
# COMPACT_ATOMS: atom_id res chain seq x y z
N MET A 1 18.14 -5.52 39.21
CA MET A 1 18.68 -4.30 39.87
C MET A 1 19.61 -3.64 38.86
N ASN A 2 19.46 -2.33 38.61
CA ASN A 2 20.22 -1.62 37.55
C ASN A 2 21.48 -0.91 38.07
N GLU A 3 21.89 -1.15 39.33
CA GLU A 3 23.06 -0.54 39.95
C GLU A 3 23.99 -1.61 40.52
N GLN A 4 25.30 -1.33 40.53
CA GLN A 4 26.31 -2.19 41.14
C GLN A 4 26.17 -2.12 42.67
N VAL A 5 26.01 -3.27 43.32
CA VAL A 5 25.81 -3.36 44.78
C VAL A 5 26.86 -4.30 45.37
N SER A 6 27.60 -3.84 46.36
CA SER A 6 28.55 -4.67 47.12
C SER A 6 28.00 -4.94 48.51
N GLU A 7 27.92 -6.22 48.89
CA GLU A 7 27.48 -6.66 50.22
C GLU A 7 28.56 -7.53 50.87
N PHE A 8 28.61 -7.55 52.21
CA PHE A 8 29.50 -8.45 52.94
C PHE A 8 28.99 -9.89 52.86
N LEU A 9 29.90 -10.84 52.63
CA LEU A 9 29.57 -12.25 52.51
C LEU A 9 28.94 -12.75 53.82
N THR A 10 27.68 -13.19 53.75
CA THR A 10 26.99 -13.82 54.87
C THR A 10 26.75 -15.28 54.54
N MET A 11 27.28 -16.19 55.36
CA MET A 11 27.12 -17.64 55.18
C MET A 11 26.36 -18.22 56.38
N THR A 12 25.44 -19.14 56.10
CA THR A 12 24.70 -19.86 57.14
C THR A 12 25.32 -21.24 57.35
N PHE A 13 25.77 -21.53 58.57
CA PHE A 13 26.26 -22.85 58.98
C PHE A 13 25.35 -23.40 60.07
N ASP A 14 24.75 -24.56 59.85
CA ASP A 14 23.87 -25.24 60.83
C ASP A 14 22.76 -24.33 61.40
N GLY A 15 22.24 -23.39 60.59
CA GLY A 15 21.20 -22.43 60.98
C GLY A 15 21.72 -21.14 61.66
N VAL A 16 23.04 -20.95 61.75
CA VAL A 16 23.66 -19.72 62.28
C VAL A 16 24.27 -18.93 61.13
N GLU A 17 23.77 -17.71 60.92
CA GLU A 17 24.34 -16.75 59.97
C GLU A 17 25.61 -16.12 60.54
N LYS A 18 26.66 -16.09 59.72
CA LYS A 18 27.92 -15.41 60.03
C LYS A 18 28.30 -14.53 58.85
N THR A 19 28.44 -13.23 59.12
CA THR A 19 28.92 -12.24 58.16
C THR A 19 30.43 -12.08 58.27
N PHE A 20 31.10 -12.08 57.13
CA PHE A 20 32.55 -11.94 57.02
C PHE A 20 32.87 -10.55 56.47
N GLU A 21 33.24 -9.62 57.34
CA GLU A 21 33.52 -8.22 56.98
C GLU A 21 34.76 -8.07 56.07
N ASP A 22 35.67 -9.05 56.08
CA ASP A 22 36.85 -9.09 55.21
C ASP A 22 36.54 -9.52 53.77
N PHE A 23 35.32 -9.98 53.49
CA PHE A 23 34.92 -10.52 52.19
C PHE A 23 33.66 -9.81 51.67
N THR A 24 33.79 -9.10 50.56
CA THR A 24 32.67 -8.44 49.87
C THR A 24 32.33 -9.17 48.59
N PHE A 25 31.06 -9.51 48.40
CA PHE A 25 30.52 -9.96 47.12
C PHE A 25 29.91 -8.77 46.38
N THR A 26 30.23 -8.61 45.09
CA THR A 26 29.73 -7.49 44.29
C THR A 26 28.83 -8.00 43.18
N TYR A 27 27.58 -7.55 43.22
CA TYR A 27 26.59 -7.76 42.18
C TYR A 27 26.77 -6.71 41.09
N TYR A 28 26.93 -7.16 39.85
CA TYR A 28 26.93 -6.31 38.65
C TYR A 28 25.58 -6.42 37.93
N PRO A 29 25.12 -5.36 37.25
CA PRO A 29 23.95 -5.47 36.39
C PRO A 29 24.21 -6.38 35.18
N ASN A 30 23.15 -6.99 34.66
CA ASN A 30 23.19 -8.00 33.60
C ASN A 30 23.94 -7.51 32.33
N PRO A 31 24.57 -8.44 31.59
CA PRO A 31 25.17 -8.15 30.28
C PRO A 31 24.13 -7.64 29.27
N ILE A 32 24.59 -6.79 28.35
CA ILE A 32 23.76 -6.21 27.29
C ILE A 32 24.43 -6.46 25.94
N ILE A 33 23.65 -6.93 24.97
CA ILE A 33 24.05 -7.01 23.56
C ILE A 33 23.66 -5.69 22.89
N ASP A 34 24.64 -4.96 22.36
CA ASP A 34 24.44 -3.69 21.64
C ASP A 34 24.35 -3.93 20.13
N GLY A 35 24.96 -5.01 19.61
CA GLY A 35 24.86 -5.36 18.20
C GLY A 35 25.46 -6.73 17.84
N ILE A 36 24.92 -7.32 16.78
CA ILE A 36 25.34 -8.59 16.17
C ILE A 36 25.85 -8.30 14.76
N ASP A 37 27.01 -8.84 14.40
CA ASP A 37 27.62 -8.60 13.08
C ASP A 37 26.92 -9.35 11.93
N ARG A 38 26.39 -10.56 12.18
CA ARG A 38 25.67 -11.38 11.21
C ARG A 38 24.64 -12.31 11.86
N THR A 39 23.56 -12.63 11.14
CA THR A 39 22.51 -13.58 11.57
C THR A 39 22.28 -14.66 10.51
N VAL A 40 23.37 -15.17 9.93
CA VAL A 40 23.37 -16.23 8.91
C VAL A 40 24.40 -17.31 9.25
N ALA A 41 24.14 -18.56 8.87
CA ALA A 41 24.99 -19.72 9.11
C ALA A 41 24.91 -20.74 7.96
N ILE A 42 25.82 -21.72 7.92
CA ILE A 42 25.69 -22.93 7.09
C ILE A 42 25.00 -24.04 7.87
N MET A 43 24.32 -24.97 7.20
CA MET A 43 23.55 -26.08 7.83
C MET A 43 24.33 -26.86 8.92
N SER A 44 25.64 -27.00 8.77
CA SER A 44 26.52 -27.68 9.74
C SER A 44 27.10 -26.77 10.83
N GLY A 45 26.86 -25.46 10.78
CA GLY A 45 27.34 -24.48 11.74
C GLY A 45 28.86 -24.26 11.70
N GLY A 46 29.38 -23.64 12.74
CA GLY A 46 30.79 -23.36 12.99
C GLY A 46 31.28 -22.03 12.42
N LEU A 47 30.40 -21.22 11.84
CA LEU A 47 30.72 -19.82 11.51
C LEU A 47 30.67 -18.97 12.78
N ASP A 48 31.63 -18.06 12.93
CA ASP A 48 31.73 -17.19 14.09
C ASP A 48 30.81 -15.97 13.96
N ILE A 49 29.92 -15.79 14.93
CA ILE A 49 29.11 -14.57 15.10
C ILE A 49 29.76 -13.69 16.17
N LYS A 50 29.95 -12.41 15.87
CA LYS A 50 30.53 -11.43 16.79
C LYS A 50 29.42 -10.60 17.43
N LEU A 51 29.31 -10.72 18.76
CA LEU A 51 28.42 -9.91 19.59
C LEU A 51 29.22 -8.76 20.20
N THR A 52 28.78 -7.54 19.96
CA THR A 52 29.30 -6.34 20.64
C THR A 52 28.33 -5.94 21.74
N GLY A 53 28.87 -5.52 22.87
CA GLY A 53 28.05 -5.21 24.03
C GLY A 53 28.85 -4.80 25.23
N GLN A 54 28.25 -4.96 26.41
CA GLN A 54 28.84 -4.55 27.67
C GLN A 54 28.70 -5.65 28.72
N ARG A 55 29.78 -5.80 29.51
CA ARG A 55 29.85 -6.68 30.68
C ARG A 55 29.73 -8.17 30.35
N PHE A 56 30.32 -8.60 29.24
CA PHE A 56 30.41 -10.03 28.96
C PHE A 56 31.44 -10.75 29.86
N ASP A 57 32.32 -10.00 30.52
CA ASP A 57 33.31 -10.50 31.46
C ASP A 57 32.71 -11.03 32.77
N VAL A 58 31.46 -10.67 33.09
CA VAL A 58 30.76 -11.20 34.27
C VAL A 58 30.13 -12.58 34.03
N ILE A 59 30.09 -13.03 32.78
CA ILE A 59 29.48 -14.31 32.37
C ILE A 59 30.53 -15.42 32.45
N GLN A 60 30.18 -16.56 33.03
CA GLN A 60 31.06 -17.72 33.16
C GLN A 60 30.99 -18.63 31.93
N GLU A 61 29.78 -18.96 31.47
CA GLU A 61 29.55 -19.81 30.29
C GLU A 61 28.56 -19.15 29.30
N PRO A 62 28.98 -18.12 28.54
CA PRO A 62 28.11 -17.53 27.53
C PRO A 62 27.86 -18.55 26.40
N ARG A 63 26.60 -18.80 26.07
CA ARG A 63 26.19 -19.77 25.05
C ARG A 63 25.29 -19.15 23.99
N ILE A 64 25.52 -19.52 22.75
CA ILE A 64 24.57 -19.33 21.65
C ILE A 64 23.71 -20.59 21.55
N ILE A 65 22.39 -20.40 21.45
CA ILE A 65 21.41 -21.48 21.36
C ILE A 65 20.53 -21.25 20.14
N VAL A 66 20.46 -22.25 19.27
CA VAL A 66 19.59 -22.25 18.10
C VAL A 66 18.52 -23.31 18.26
N SER A 67 17.26 -22.92 18.08
CA SER A 67 16.09 -23.80 18.25
C SER A 67 15.24 -23.88 16.98
N SER A 68 14.83 -25.08 16.60
CA SER A 68 14.00 -25.32 15.42
C SER A 68 12.63 -24.66 15.58
N LEU A 69 12.12 -24.02 14.52
CA LEU A 69 10.76 -23.49 14.50
C LEU A 69 9.69 -24.58 14.30
N THR A 70 10.11 -25.75 13.83
CA THR A 70 9.20 -26.85 13.44
C THR A 70 9.26 -28.06 14.35
N THR A 71 10.31 -28.17 15.15
CA THR A 71 10.52 -29.28 16.09
C THR A 71 10.95 -28.71 17.46
N ASN A 72 10.95 -29.54 18.50
CA ASN A 72 11.48 -29.16 19.81
C ASN A 72 13.00 -29.35 19.93
N ALA A 73 13.72 -29.47 18.80
CA ALA A 73 15.16 -29.65 18.80
C ALA A 73 15.87 -28.31 18.98
N SER A 74 16.94 -28.32 19.78
CA SER A 74 17.83 -27.19 20.01
C SER A 74 19.27 -27.66 20.08
N ASP A 75 20.19 -26.84 19.60
CA ASP A 75 21.63 -27.07 19.68
C ASP A 75 22.32 -25.81 20.20
N SER A 76 23.49 -25.96 20.82
CA SER A 76 24.16 -24.86 21.52
C SER A 76 25.67 -24.97 21.48
N GLU A 77 26.34 -23.82 21.38
CA GLU A 77 27.79 -23.72 21.40
C GLU A 77 28.27 -22.68 22.41
N LEU A 78 29.50 -22.85 22.93
CA LEU A 78 30.11 -21.87 23.84
C LEU A 78 30.66 -20.69 23.06
N CYS A 79 30.35 -19.48 23.52
CA CYS A 79 30.98 -18.27 23.08
C CYS A 79 32.28 -18.02 23.87
N ASN A 80 33.21 -17.30 23.26
CA ASN A 80 34.45 -16.85 23.92
C ASN A 80 34.73 -15.39 23.58
N GLY A 81 35.26 -14.63 24.53
CA GLY A 81 35.46 -13.21 24.28
C GLY A 81 36.03 -12.40 25.44
N THR A 82 35.87 -11.09 25.33
CA THR A 82 36.30 -10.08 26.29
C THR A 82 35.07 -9.33 26.84
N GLU A 83 35.28 -8.37 27.74
CA GLU A 83 34.22 -7.55 28.37
C GLU A 83 33.21 -6.95 27.36
N THR A 84 33.64 -6.62 26.15
CA THR A 84 32.82 -5.91 25.15
C THR A 84 32.56 -6.68 23.86
N LEU A 85 33.16 -7.86 23.70
CA LEU A 85 33.08 -8.63 22.45
C LEU A 85 33.01 -10.12 22.77
N LEU A 86 31.94 -10.79 22.35
CA LEU A 86 31.85 -12.26 22.32
C LEU A 86 31.94 -12.76 20.89
N ILE A 87 32.64 -13.87 20.70
CA ILE A 87 32.69 -14.64 19.46
C ILE A 87 31.97 -15.97 19.72
N CYS A 88 30.87 -16.18 19.03
CA CYS A 88 29.97 -17.30 19.21
C CYS A 88 29.96 -18.16 17.93
N PRO A 89 30.59 -19.35 17.93
CA PRO A 89 30.46 -20.27 16.81
C PRO A 89 29.02 -20.76 16.71
N THR A 90 28.44 -20.67 15.53
CA THR A 90 27.07 -21.13 15.28
C THR A 90 26.94 -22.65 15.49
N PRO A 91 25.92 -23.14 16.20
CA PRO A 91 25.65 -24.57 16.29
C PRO A 91 25.18 -25.14 14.94
N SER A 92 25.19 -26.47 14.82
CA SER A 92 24.57 -27.15 13.68
C SER A 92 23.05 -26.90 13.69
N PHE A 93 22.41 -26.96 12.51
CA PHE A 93 20.94 -26.91 12.50
C PHE A 93 20.37 -28.07 13.32
N PRO A 94 19.49 -27.82 14.30
CA PRO A 94 19.20 -28.76 15.38
C PRO A 94 18.41 -30.02 14.97
N ASP A 95 17.84 -30.06 13.76
CA ASP A 95 17.08 -31.21 13.28
C ASP A 95 17.99 -32.36 12.78
N GLU A 96 18.16 -33.41 13.61
CA GLU A 96 18.93 -34.62 13.28
C GLU A 96 18.40 -35.41 12.06
N GLY A 97 17.14 -35.18 11.67
CA GLY A 97 16.51 -35.82 10.51
C GLY A 97 17.02 -35.32 9.14
N ILE A 98 17.83 -34.26 9.12
CA ILE A 98 18.36 -33.69 7.88
C ILE A 98 19.66 -34.41 7.48
N SER A 99 19.55 -35.34 6.53
CA SER A 99 20.73 -36.03 5.97
C SER A 99 21.79 -35.07 5.43
N ALA A 100 23.07 -35.46 5.46
CA ALA A 100 24.18 -34.71 4.87
C ALA A 100 24.00 -34.41 3.36
N ARG A 101 23.16 -35.18 2.64
CA ARG A 101 22.81 -34.87 1.24
C ARG A 101 21.81 -33.71 1.15
N ARG A 102 20.89 -33.61 2.11
CA ARG A 102 19.89 -32.54 2.17
C ARG A 102 20.51 -31.23 2.68
N ARG A 103 21.47 -31.29 3.60
CA ARG A 103 22.24 -30.11 4.03
C ARG A 103 23.01 -29.44 2.88
N ARG A 104 23.41 -30.21 1.86
CA ARG A 104 24.12 -29.72 0.66
C ARG A 104 23.21 -29.41 -0.54
N ALA A 105 21.90 -29.67 -0.43
CA ALA A 105 20.98 -29.51 -1.55
C ALA A 105 20.52 -28.06 -1.70
N THR A 106 20.44 -27.57 -2.94
CA THR A 106 20.12 -26.17 -3.31
C THR A 106 18.66 -25.74 -3.13
N ASN A 107 17.88 -26.42 -2.28
CA ASN A 107 16.45 -26.14 -2.13
C ASN A 107 16.13 -25.52 -0.75
N GLY A 108 16.39 -24.22 -0.63
CA GLY A 108 15.80 -23.33 0.36
C GLY A 108 16.68 -22.99 1.57
N VAL A 109 16.58 -21.73 2.02
CA VAL A 109 17.09 -21.23 3.30
C VAL A 109 16.17 -21.74 4.42
N MET A 110 16.75 -22.21 5.52
CA MET A 110 16.00 -22.62 6.72
C MET A 110 16.12 -21.56 7.81
N THR A 111 15.06 -21.31 8.56
CA THR A 111 15.04 -20.32 9.64
C THR A 111 14.89 -21.01 11.00
N ALA A 112 15.66 -20.57 11.99
CA ALA A 112 15.60 -21.05 13.37
C ALA A 112 15.58 -19.86 14.36
N ASN A 113 15.11 -20.08 15.58
CA ASN A 113 15.17 -19.09 16.65
C ASN A 113 16.60 -18.98 17.18
N LEU A 114 17.07 -17.74 17.36
CA LEU A 114 18.39 -17.41 17.89
C LEU A 114 18.26 -16.82 19.29
N THR A 115 18.90 -17.47 20.26
CA THR A 115 18.88 -17.05 21.67
C THR A 115 20.28 -17.13 22.26
N PHE A 116 20.56 -16.31 23.26
CA PHE A 116 21.81 -16.34 24.02
C PHE A 116 21.53 -16.63 25.49
N ASP A 117 22.23 -17.61 26.06
CA ASP A 117 22.17 -17.96 27.47
C ASP A 117 23.43 -17.47 28.18
N PHE A 118 23.25 -16.48 29.05
CA PHE A 118 24.31 -15.91 29.86
C PHE A 118 24.12 -16.33 31.33
N ASP A 119 24.44 -17.59 31.62
CA ASP A 119 24.29 -18.24 32.93
C ASP A 119 22.86 -18.22 33.50
N GLY A 120 21.85 -18.51 32.66
CA GLY A 120 20.44 -18.52 33.00
C GLY A 120 19.70 -17.21 32.71
N TYR A 121 20.41 -16.17 32.27
CA TYR A 121 19.81 -14.98 31.69
C TYR A 121 19.68 -15.14 30.17
N ILE A 122 18.47 -15.47 29.72
CA ILE A 122 18.16 -15.74 28.31
C ILE A 122 17.80 -14.44 27.60
N ILE A 123 18.51 -14.14 26.50
CA ILE A 123 18.23 -13.04 25.58
C ILE A 123 17.70 -13.64 24.27
N ASP A 124 16.51 -13.23 23.87
CA ASP A 124 15.89 -13.59 22.59
C ASP A 124 16.19 -12.48 21.56
N ASP A 125 16.89 -12.85 20.48
CA ASP A 125 17.37 -11.91 19.46
C ASP A 125 16.82 -12.23 18.06
N GLY A 126 15.71 -12.97 18.00
CA GLY A 126 14.94 -13.18 16.77
C GLY A 126 15.33 -14.45 16.01
N LEU A 127 15.66 -14.31 14.72
CA LEU A 127 15.81 -15.43 13.78
C LEU A 127 17.20 -15.48 13.14
N ILE A 128 17.69 -16.70 12.92
CA ILE A 128 18.91 -17.00 12.16
C ILE A 128 18.59 -17.81 10.91
N GLU A 129 19.23 -17.46 9.79
CA GLU A 129 19.07 -18.13 8.50
C GLU A 129 20.21 -19.12 8.21
N TYR A 130 19.86 -20.36 7.91
CA TYR A 130 20.78 -21.44 7.58
C TYR A 130 20.76 -21.74 6.08
N TYR A 131 21.91 -21.58 5.44
CA TYR A 131 22.17 -21.83 4.03
C TYR A 131 22.78 -23.22 3.80
N PRO A 132 22.62 -23.80 2.60
CA PRO A 132 23.19 -25.11 2.27
C PRO A 132 24.71 -25.17 2.51
N ASP A 133 25.17 -26.30 3.03
CA ASP A 133 26.59 -26.54 3.30
C ASP A 133 27.44 -26.38 2.02
N PRO A 134 28.60 -25.71 2.11
CA PRO A 134 29.52 -25.55 0.99
C PRO A 134 30.07 -26.91 0.56
N MET A 135 30.46 -27.01 -0.70
CA MET A 135 31.12 -28.19 -1.25
C MET A 135 32.40 -27.81 -1.97
N TYR A 136 33.52 -28.46 -1.65
CA TYR A 136 34.77 -28.31 -2.40
C TYR A 136 35.03 -29.52 -3.29
N GLU A 137 35.46 -29.26 -4.51
CA GLU A 137 35.85 -30.27 -5.48
C GLU A 137 37.29 -30.74 -5.26
N SER A 138 37.58 -31.99 -5.61
CA SER A 138 38.95 -32.48 -5.63
C SER A 138 39.70 -31.94 -6.84
N PHE A 139 41.00 -31.70 -6.72
CA PHE A 139 41.81 -31.19 -7.81
C PHE A 139 41.79 -32.10 -9.04
N ILE A 140 41.63 -31.49 -10.21
CA ILE A 140 41.52 -32.17 -11.50
C ILE A 140 42.93 -32.54 -11.97
N GLY A 141 43.29 -33.81 -11.89
CA GLY A 141 44.59 -34.31 -12.35
C GLY A 141 44.97 -35.68 -11.77
N PRO A 142 46.05 -36.33 -12.26
CA PRO A 142 46.53 -37.56 -11.69
C PRO A 142 46.95 -37.36 -10.23
N ASN A 143 46.42 -38.20 -9.33
CA ASN A 143 46.65 -38.15 -7.88
C ASN A 143 46.18 -36.87 -7.17
N ARG A 144 45.23 -36.11 -7.75
CA ARG A 144 44.69 -34.85 -7.19
C ARG A 144 45.79 -33.83 -6.90
N ILE A 145 46.75 -33.67 -7.82
CA ILE A 145 47.85 -32.71 -7.68
C ILE A 145 47.49 -31.43 -8.44
N TYR A 146 47.47 -30.29 -7.74
CA TYR A 146 47.34 -28.96 -8.33
C TYR A 146 48.73 -28.39 -8.65
N GLU A 147 48.97 -28.05 -9.92
CA GLU A 147 50.21 -27.40 -10.36
C GLU A 147 50.00 -25.89 -10.46
N SER A 148 50.59 -25.12 -9.53
CA SER A 148 50.44 -23.66 -9.53
C SER A 148 51.40 -22.99 -10.50
N GLY A 149 50.87 -22.22 -11.46
CA GLY A 149 51.66 -21.43 -12.42
C GLY A 149 52.13 -20.07 -11.89
N ASN A 150 51.39 -19.49 -10.93
CA ASN A 150 51.55 -18.08 -10.49
C ASN A 150 51.61 -17.92 -8.96
N SER A 151 52.03 -18.96 -8.22
CA SER A 151 52.02 -18.97 -6.73
C SER A 151 50.65 -18.73 -6.09
N ARG A 152 49.56 -19.01 -6.83
CA ARG A 152 48.17 -18.99 -6.34
C ARG A 152 47.57 -20.37 -6.38
N LEU A 153 46.69 -20.64 -5.41
CA LEU A 153 45.90 -21.86 -5.32
C LEU A 153 44.43 -21.50 -5.55
N GLU A 154 43.80 -22.22 -6.47
CA GLU A 154 42.36 -22.10 -6.74
C GLU A 154 41.69 -23.42 -6.42
N ILE A 155 40.62 -23.36 -5.62
CA ILE A 155 39.85 -24.53 -5.18
C ILE A 155 38.41 -24.33 -5.64
N ALA A 156 37.98 -25.12 -6.61
CA ALA A 156 36.60 -25.09 -7.11
C ALA A 156 35.63 -25.70 -6.10
N GLY A 157 34.40 -25.23 -6.12
CA GLY A 157 33.35 -25.67 -5.21
C GLY A 157 31.95 -25.20 -5.62
N MET A 158 31.02 -25.26 -4.68
CA MET A 158 29.66 -24.75 -4.81
C MET A 158 29.19 -24.19 -3.47
N ASN A 159 28.39 -23.13 -3.51
CA ASN A 159 27.78 -22.47 -2.34
C ASN A 159 28.82 -21.93 -1.34
N LEU A 160 29.97 -21.46 -1.82
CA LEU A 160 31.07 -21.07 -0.94
C LEU A 160 30.85 -19.71 -0.25
N ASP A 161 30.08 -18.79 -0.85
CA ASP A 161 29.87 -17.41 -0.38
C ASP A 161 28.44 -17.13 0.14
N LEU A 162 27.58 -18.16 0.24
CA LEU A 162 26.16 -17.94 0.58
C LEU A 162 25.93 -17.39 1.99
N ALA A 163 26.75 -17.80 2.95
CA ALA A 163 26.67 -17.38 4.35
C ALA A 163 28.04 -17.01 4.94
N SER A 164 29.10 -17.00 4.11
CA SER A 164 30.49 -16.99 4.55
C SER A 164 31.31 -15.97 3.78
N THR A 165 32.36 -15.47 4.43
CA THR A 165 33.36 -14.53 3.92
C THR A 165 34.75 -15.16 3.97
N GLU A 166 35.77 -14.49 3.42
CA GLU A 166 37.15 -14.99 3.38
C GLU A 166 37.70 -15.31 4.78
N ASP A 167 37.31 -14.52 5.78
CA ASP A 167 37.73 -14.68 7.18
C ASP A 167 37.18 -15.96 7.84
N ASP A 168 36.14 -16.57 7.28
CA ASP A 168 35.46 -17.76 7.84
C ASP A 168 36.10 -19.08 7.38
N ILE A 169 37.14 -19.02 6.53
CA ILE A 169 37.73 -20.19 5.86
C ILE A 169 39.23 -20.26 6.13
N GLN A 170 39.69 -21.41 6.62
CA GLN A 170 41.11 -21.67 6.81
C GLN A 170 41.60 -22.72 5.82
N VAL A 171 42.64 -22.37 5.05
CA VAL A 171 43.29 -23.29 4.11
C VAL A 171 44.70 -23.63 4.62
N LEU A 172 44.88 -24.90 5.00
CA LEU A 172 46.13 -25.43 5.55
C LEU A 172 46.86 -26.29 4.52
N LEU A 173 48.18 -26.16 4.48
CA LEU A 173 49.09 -26.83 3.54
C LEU A 173 50.10 -27.67 4.32
N GLY A 174 49.85 -28.98 4.45
CA GLY A 174 50.65 -29.85 5.30
C GLY A 174 50.58 -29.46 6.78
N PRO A 175 51.62 -29.77 7.59
CA PRO A 175 51.59 -29.53 9.03
C PRO A 175 51.97 -28.10 9.44
N ASP A 176 52.65 -27.33 8.58
CA ASP A 176 53.22 -26.02 8.92
C ASP A 176 52.94 -24.91 7.90
N GLY A 177 52.12 -25.17 6.87
CA GLY A 177 51.74 -24.19 5.86
C GLY A 177 50.32 -23.66 6.05
N VAL A 178 50.15 -22.36 5.83
CA VAL A 178 48.85 -21.67 5.76
C VAL A 178 48.77 -20.96 4.41
N CYS A 179 47.59 -20.96 3.80
CA CYS A 179 47.28 -20.24 2.57
C CYS A 179 46.24 -19.17 2.90
N ASP A 180 46.65 -17.90 2.85
CA ASP A 180 45.77 -16.78 3.18
C ASP A 180 44.74 -16.59 2.05
N VAL A 181 43.46 -16.72 2.40
CA VAL A 181 42.33 -16.56 1.47
C VAL A 181 42.13 -15.08 1.17
N ASP A 182 42.12 -14.70 -0.10
CA ASP A 182 42.01 -13.31 -0.52
C ASP A 182 40.82 -13.03 -1.44
N ASP A 183 40.12 -14.07 -1.89
CA ASP A 183 38.98 -13.98 -2.79
C ASP A 183 38.09 -15.22 -2.65
N LEU A 184 36.81 -15.00 -2.35
CA LEU A 184 35.79 -16.03 -2.21
C LEU A 184 34.60 -15.72 -3.13
N GLU A 185 34.40 -16.53 -4.17
CA GLU A 185 33.22 -16.51 -5.03
C GLU A 185 32.36 -17.76 -4.78
N ILE A 186 31.09 -17.74 -5.21
CA ILE A 186 30.13 -18.83 -5.03
C ILE A 186 30.63 -20.24 -5.41
N ASP A 187 31.50 -20.34 -6.41
CA ASP A 187 32.01 -21.60 -6.96
C ASP A 187 33.55 -21.73 -6.93
N VAL A 188 34.28 -20.75 -6.39
CA VAL A 188 35.74 -20.80 -6.32
C VAL A 188 36.31 -20.01 -5.15
N LEU A 189 37.25 -20.65 -4.44
CA LEU A 189 38.10 -20.03 -3.44
C LEU A 189 39.51 -19.83 -4.01
N ARG A 190 40.09 -18.64 -3.80
CA ARG A 190 41.48 -18.35 -4.15
C ARG A 190 42.28 -17.94 -2.93
N CYS A 191 43.49 -18.48 -2.83
CA CYS A 191 44.41 -18.15 -1.74
C CYS A 191 45.87 -18.08 -2.23
N GLN A 192 46.69 -17.33 -1.52
CA GLN A 192 48.09 -17.10 -1.86
C GLN A 192 49.00 -18.18 -1.24
N LEU A 193 49.77 -18.90 -2.07
CA LEU A 193 50.70 -19.91 -1.57
C LEU A 193 51.88 -19.25 -0.82
N PRO A 194 52.34 -19.84 0.31
CA PRO A 194 53.47 -19.30 1.05
C PRO A 194 54.77 -19.35 0.24
N ASN A 195 55.61 -18.32 0.38
CA ASN A 195 56.86 -18.20 -0.38
C ASN A 195 57.87 -19.33 -0.10
N LYS A 196 57.78 -19.97 1.06
CA LYS A 196 58.59 -21.12 1.45
C LYS A 196 57.72 -22.38 1.39
N LYS A 197 58.16 -23.39 0.63
CA LYS A 197 57.47 -24.67 0.51
C LYS A 197 57.26 -25.31 1.91
N PRO A 198 56.00 -25.56 2.32
CA PRO A 198 55.67 -26.27 3.57
C PRO A 198 56.13 -27.73 3.56
N GLN A 199 56.15 -28.35 4.72
CA GLN A 199 56.48 -29.77 4.85
C GLN A 199 55.45 -30.66 4.15
N PRO A 200 55.89 -31.79 3.55
CA PRO A 200 54.98 -32.71 2.88
C PRO A 200 54.12 -33.49 3.88
N GLY A 201 52.99 -34.01 3.41
CA GLY A 201 52.03 -34.77 4.23
C GLY A 201 50.77 -33.99 4.58
N ASN A 202 49.92 -34.58 5.41
CA ASN A 202 48.70 -33.94 5.93
C ASN A 202 48.97 -33.11 7.21
N ILE A 203 47.91 -32.53 7.78
CA ILE A 203 47.97 -31.72 9.00
C ILE A 203 48.64 -32.43 10.19
N ASN A 204 48.56 -33.77 10.25
CA ASN A 204 49.18 -34.58 11.30
C ASN A 204 50.61 -35.04 10.97
N GLY A 205 51.19 -34.57 9.85
CA GLY A 205 52.52 -34.95 9.38
C GLY A 205 52.61 -36.37 8.82
N THR A 206 51.48 -37.06 8.61
CA THR A 206 51.48 -38.37 7.97
C THR A 206 51.59 -38.21 6.46
N VAL A 207 52.46 -39.02 5.85
CA VAL A 207 52.78 -38.94 4.43
C VAL A 207 52.30 -40.22 3.75
N GLU A 208 51.47 -40.07 2.73
CA GLU A 208 50.99 -41.21 1.96
C GLU A 208 52.09 -41.72 1.00
N PRO A 209 52.37 -43.03 0.96
CA PRO A 209 53.38 -43.60 0.06
C PRO A 209 52.89 -43.52 -1.40
N GLY A 210 53.65 -42.84 -2.25
CA GLY A 210 53.27 -42.65 -3.65
C GLY A 210 53.88 -41.37 -4.26
N PRO A 211 53.38 -40.93 -5.43
CA PRO A 211 53.89 -39.74 -6.13
C PRO A 211 53.63 -38.40 -5.41
N THR A 212 52.88 -38.43 -4.30
CA THR A 212 52.53 -37.29 -3.45
C THR A 212 53.41 -37.20 -2.18
N GLN A 213 54.39 -38.09 -2.00
CA GLN A 213 55.23 -38.18 -0.80
C GLN A 213 56.00 -36.88 -0.48
N ASP A 214 56.32 -36.07 -1.50
CA ASP A 214 57.06 -34.81 -1.36
C ASP A 214 56.16 -33.56 -1.45
N LEU A 215 54.83 -33.71 -1.40
CA LEU A 215 53.88 -32.60 -1.56
C LEU A 215 53.06 -32.35 -0.28
N PRO A 216 52.79 -31.07 0.08
CA PRO A 216 51.85 -30.75 1.15
C PRO A 216 50.40 -31.03 0.71
N ALA A 217 49.64 -31.70 1.57
CA ALA A 217 48.21 -31.90 1.38
C ALA A 217 47.45 -30.62 1.74
N VAL A 218 46.44 -30.29 0.94
CA VAL A 218 45.55 -29.15 1.15
C VAL A 218 44.37 -29.60 2.01
N THR A 219 44.15 -28.90 3.12
CA THR A 219 42.99 -29.08 4.00
C THR A 219 42.23 -27.76 4.07
N VAL A 220 40.94 -27.78 3.78
CA VAL A 220 40.07 -26.60 3.86
C VAL A 220 39.12 -26.80 5.03
N ILE A 221 39.12 -25.86 5.96
CA ILE A 221 38.20 -25.80 7.10
C ILE A 221 37.24 -24.64 6.83
N HIS A 222 35.95 -24.94 6.75
CA HIS A 222 34.89 -23.98 6.48
C HIS A 222 33.76 -24.23 7.48
N GLY A 223 33.71 -23.42 8.54
CA GLY A 223 32.90 -23.70 9.73
C GLY A 223 33.25 -25.08 10.34
N ASN A 224 32.22 -25.88 10.63
CA ASN A 224 32.39 -27.24 11.18
C ASN A 224 32.76 -28.30 10.13
N LEU A 225 32.98 -27.90 8.87
CA LEU A 225 33.26 -28.82 7.77
C LEU A 225 34.75 -28.82 7.41
N VAL A 226 35.30 -30.02 7.17
CA VAL A 226 36.69 -30.20 6.75
C VAL A 226 36.73 -30.95 5.42
N PHE A 227 37.45 -30.38 4.45
CA PHE A 227 37.59 -30.91 3.09
C PHE A 227 39.06 -31.17 2.74
N TYR A 228 39.29 -32.15 1.87
CA TYR A 228 40.63 -32.57 1.42
C TYR A 228 40.71 -32.56 -0.11
N PRO A 229 40.88 -31.38 -0.75
CA PRO A 229 40.86 -31.25 -2.20
C PRO A 229 41.98 -32.02 -2.93
N GLY A 230 43.16 -32.14 -2.31
CA GLY A 230 44.31 -32.84 -2.90
C GLY A 230 45.65 -32.29 -2.41
N TYR A 231 46.68 -32.33 -3.27
CA TYR A 231 48.05 -31.90 -2.96
C TYR A 231 48.48 -30.75 -3.87
N VAL A 232 49.34 -29.85 -3.38
CA VAL A 232 49.84 -28.73 -4.20
C VAL A 232 51.32 -28.89 -4.55
N LYS A 233 51.65 -28.69 -5.82
CA LYS A 233 53.02 -28.71 -6.35
C LYS A 233 53.52 -27.30 -6.62
N TYR A 234 54.61 -26.94 -5.95
CA TYR A 234 55.30 -25.66 -6.11
C TYR A 234 56.13 -25.67 -7.40
N SER A 235 55.93 -24.67 -8.27
CA SER A 235 56.72 -24.51 -9.49
C SER A 235 58.14 -24.04 -9.15
N THR A 236 59.16 -24.84 -9.47
CA THR A 236 60.57 -24.45 -9.30
C THR A 236 61.08 -23.83 -10.60
N THR A 237 61.18 -22.51 -10.65
CA THR A 237 61.97 -21.82 -11.68
C THR A 237 63.39 -21.63 -11.17
N SER A 238 64.34 -22.41 -11.70
CA SER A 238 65.77 -22.19 -11.47
C SER A 238 66.28 -21.07 -12.38
N ILE A 239 66.58 -19.92 -11.79
CA ILE A 239 67.09 -18.75 -12.50
C ILE A 239 68.62 -18.79 -12.52
N ASN A 240 69.20 -18.76 -13.72
CA ASN A 240 70.63 -18.73 -14.00
C ASN A 240 71.07 -17.28 -14.26
N ILE A 241 71.97 -16.74 -13.43
CA ILE A 241 72.30 -15.30 -13.35
C ILE A 241 73.51 -14.97 -14.25
N GLY A 242 73.27 -14.50 -15.48
CA GLY A 242 74.37 -14.20 -16.42
C GLY A 242 74.26 -12.96 -17.32
N ALA A 243 73.13 -12.26 -17.45
CA ALA A 243 73.00 -11.23 -18.50
C ALA A 243 72.02 -10.07 -18.20
N ILE A 244 72.19 -9.33 -17.09
CA ILE A 244 71.26 -8.25 -16.68
C ILE A 244 71.99 -6.92 -16.43
N VAL A 245 72.53 -6.27 -17.46
CA VAL A 245 72.95 -4.85 -17.30
C VAL A 245 72.38 -3.90 -18.38
N GLY A 246 71.79 -4.41 -19.47
CA GLY A 246 71.17 -3.56 -20.52
C GLY A 246 69.65 -3.37 -20.43
N ALA A 247 68.91 -4.34 -19.86
CA ALA A 247 67.43 -4.37 -19.96
C ALA A 247 66.68 -3.66 -18.83
N VAL A 248 67.34 -3.41 -17.69
CA VAL A 248 66.71 -2.94 -16.43
C VAL A 248 66.13 -1.53 -16.56
N ILE A 249 66.74 -0.66 -17.36
CA ILE A 249 66.30 0.74 -17.48
C ILE A 249 65.05 0.85 -18.37
N GLY A 250 64.95 0.02 -19.42
CA GLY A 250 63.80 0.02 -20.34
C GLY A 250 62.54 -0.62 -19.73
N THR A 251 62.69 -1.71 -18.98
CA THR A 251 61.55 -2.39 -18.33
C THR A 251 61.04 -1.63 -17.11
N ALA A 252 61.90 -0.99 -16.33
CA ALA A 252 61.47 -0.17 -15.19
C ALA A 252 60.64 1.04 -15.62
N LEU A 253 61.02 1.71 -16.72
CA LEU A 253 60.24 2.84 -17.28
C LEU A 253 58.86 2.41 -17.78
N LEU A 254 58.76 1.24 -18.41
CA LEU A 254 57.51 0.74 -18.97
C LEU A 254 56.54 0.28 -17.87
N ILE A 255 57.05 -0.38 -16.81
CA ILE A 255 56.27 -0.75 -15.62
C ILE A 255 55.81 0.50 -14.87
N PHE A 256 56.68 1.51 -14.72
CA PHE A 256 56.31 2.76 -14.06
C PHE A 256 55.19 3.51 -14.79
N ILE A 257 55.22 3.54 -16.13
CA ILE A 257 54.15 4.13 -16.94
C ILE A 257 52.83 3.33 -16.79
N LEU A 258 52.89 2.00 -16.80
CA LEU A 258 51.69 1.16 -16.63
C LEU A 258 51.07 1.31 -15.23
N VAL A 259 51.88 1.44 -14.17
CA VAL A 259 51.41 1.70 -12.80
C VAL A 259 50.77 3.08 -12.70
N ILE A 260 51.33 4.11 -13.35
CA ILE A 260 50.71 5.44 -13.38
C ILE A 260 49.38 5.41 -14.13
N ILE A 261 49.30 4.72 -15.27
CA ILE A 261 48.05 4.57 -16.04
C ILE A 261 47.01 3.79 -15.22
N GLY A 262 47.41 2.69 -14.58
CA GLY A 262 46.57 1.90 -13.68
C GLY A 262 46.07 2.71 -12.49
N ALA A 263 46.94 3.49 -11.84
CA ALA A 263 46.57 4.39 -10.75
C ALA A 263 45.63 5.52 -11.21
N ILE A 264 45.80 6.03 -12.44
CA ILE A 264 44.89 7.02 -13.03
C ILE A 264 43.53 6.39 -13.36
N ILE A 265 43.49 5.17 -13.90
CA ILE A 265 42.25 4.45 -14.21
C ILE A 265 41.53 4.06 -12.92
N PHE A 266 42.24 3.54 -11.93
CA PHE A 266 41.69 3.18 -10.61
C PHE A 266 41.19 4.42 -9.87
N ARG A 267 41.97 5.51 -9.83
CA ARG A 267 41.49 6.79 -9.28
C ARG A 267 40.29 7.32 -10.05
N ARG A 268 40.26 7.25 -11.39
CA ARG A 268 39.09 7.68 -12.17
C ARG A 268 37.88 6.79 -11.95
N SER A 269 38.06 5.48 -11.79
CA SER A 269 36.98 4.51 -11.54
C SER A 269 36.40 4.69 -10.13
N HIS A 270 37.27 4.75 -9.12
CA HIS A 270 36.88 5.02 -7.74
C HIS A 270 36.27 6.42 -7.57
N GLN A 271 36.77 7.43 -8.31
CA GLN A 271 36.13 8.74 -8.38
C GLN A 271 34.78 8.69 -9.07
N ARG A 272 34.55 7.83 -10.07
CA ARG A 272 33.25 7.65 -10.72
C ARG A 272 32.25 6.96 -9.78
N LEU A 273 32.67 5.91 -9.08
CA LEU A 273 31.84 5.21 -8.10
C LEU A 273 31.47 6.12 -6.93
N ASN A 274 32.45 6.81 -6.33
CA ASN A 274 32.19 7.78 -5.25
C ASN A 274 31.31 8.94 -5.72
N LYS A 275 31.47 9.41 -6.97
CA LYS A 275 30.56 10.42 -7.54
C LYS A 275 29.15 9.86 -7.73
N GLN A 276 28.99 8.60 -8.13
CA GLN A 276 27.66 7.98 -8.26
C GLN A 276 27.00 7.79 -6.89
N VAL A 277 27.74 7.34 -5.87
CA VAL A 277 27.24 7.23 -4.49
C VAL A 277 26.89 8.61 -3.93
N GLN A 278 27.76 9.62 -4.08
CA GLN A 278 27.46 11.00 -3.66
C GLN A 278 26.27 11.61 -4.39
N VAL A 279 26.08 11.31 -5.69
CA VAL A 279 24.90 11.74 -6.44
C VAL A 279 23.65 11.04 -5.92
N PHE A 280 23.73 9.76 -5.56
CA PHE A 280 22.62 9.02 -4.95
C PHE A 280 22.26 9.57 -3.57
N GLU A 281 23.23 9.75 -2.67
CA GLU A 281 23.02 10.36 -1.36
C GLU A 281 22.48 11.80 -1.47
N MET A 282 22.97 12.58 -2.44
CA MET A 282 22.46 13.93 -2.73
C MET A 282 21.03 13.87 -3.26
N LEU A 283 20.68 12.88 -4.09
CA LEU A 283 19.33 12.68 -4.60
C LEU A 283 18.38 12.26 -3.46
N GLU A 284 18.79 11.31 -2.62
CA GLU A 284 18.03 10.87 -1.45
C GLU A 284 17.78 12.01 -0.48
N LYS A 285 18.83 12.77 -0.14
CA LYS A 285 18.72 13.97 0.70
C LYS A 285 17.82 15.03 0.06
N LYS A 286 17.95 15.28 -1.24
CA LYS A 286 17.07 16.21 -1.97
C LYS A 286 15.61 15.75 -1.97
N ILE A 287 15.36 14.45 -2.05
CA ILE A 287 14.01 13.88 -1.92
C ILE A 287 13.52 14.06 -0.49
N GLN A 288 14.33 13.77 0.52
CA GLN A 288 13.98 13.95 1.92
C GLN A 288 13.66 15.41 2.25
N ASP A 289 14.51 16.35 1.83
CA ASP A 289 14.30 17.78 2.01
C ASP A 289 13.00 18.25 1.30
N ARG A 290 12.74 17.73 0.08
CA ARG A 290 11.49 18.00 -0.65
C ARG A 290 10.26 17.40 0.04
N VAL A 291 10.38 16.19 0.60
CA VAL A 291 9.31 15.55 1.38
C VAL A 291 9.00 16.38 2.61
N GLU A 292 10.02 16.77 3.37
CA GLU A 292 9.86 17.55 4.60
C GLU A 292 9.25 18.92 4.31
N THR A 293 9.73 19.60 3.27
CA THR A 293 9.13 20.87 2.81
C THR A 293 7.68 20.67 2.39
N ALA A 294 7.38 19.71 1.52
CA ALA A 294 6.01 19.44 1.06
C ALA A 294 5.07 19.04 2.21
N PHE A 295 5.58 18.29 3.19
CA PHE A 295 4.84 17.90 4.39
C PHE A 295 4.50 19.12 5.26
N HIS A 296 5.46 19.99 5.53
CA HIS A 296 5.21 21.22 6.31
C HIS A 296 4.26 22.16 5.60
N GLU A 297 4.37 22.30 4.28
CA GLU A 297 3.44 23.12 3.52
C GLU A 297 2.03 22.50 3.50
N LEU A 298 1.90 21.18 3.33
CA LEU A 298 0.59 20.52 3.43
C LEU A 298 0.00 20.71 4.83
N GLN A 299 0.80 20.60 5.89
CA GLN A 299 0.33 20.81 7.25
C GLN A 299 -0.19 22.25 7.44
N ALA A 300 0.48 23.24 6.85
CA ALA A 300 0.00 24.62 6.84
C ALA A 300 -1.32 24.77 6.07
N ASP A 301 -1.42 24.21 4.86
CA ASP A 301 -2.65 24.27 4.05
C ASP A 301 -3.82 23.50 4.71
N MET A 302 -3.53 22.40 5.41
CA MET A 302 -4.52 21.61 6.16
C MET A 302 -5.01 22.28 7.43
N SER A 303 -4.21 23.17 8.04
CA SER A 303 -4.63 23.88 9.26
C SER A 303 -5.88 24.73 9.03
N GLU A 304 -6.03 25.33 7.84
CA GLU A 304 -7.26 26.06 7.44
C GLU A 304 -8.47 25.12 7.36
N VAL A 305 -8.28 23.90 6.83
CA VAL A 305 -9.34 22.89 6.72
C VAL A 305 -9.74 22.37 8.11
N GLU A 306 -8.78 22.13 8.99
CA GLU A 306 -9.03 21.65 10.36
C GLU A 306 -9.71 22.73 11.23
N GLU A 307 -9.31 23.99 11.08
CA GLU A 307 -9.97 25.13 11.73
C GLU A 307 -11.45 25.22 11.27
N GLN A 308 -11.71 25.05 9.97
CA GLN A 308 -13.08 25.01 9.44
C GLN A 308 -13.90 23.85 10.01
N ILE A 309 -13.35 22.63 10.06
CA ILE A 309 -14.03 21.48 10.66
C ILE A 309 -14.32 21.74 12.15
N SER A 310 -13.40 22.39 12.86
CA SER A 310 -13.57 22.74 14.27
C SER A 310 -14.72 23.74 14.49
N HIS A 311 -14.97 24.64 13.54
CA HIS A 311 -16.03 25.65 13.63
C HIS A 311 -17.39 25.21 13.06
N LEU A 312 -17.38 24.53 11.93
CA LEU A 312 -18.58 24.26 11.10
C LEU A 312 -18.95 22.77 11.08
N GLY A 313 -18.06 21.91 11.57
CA GLY A 313 -18.18 20.46 11.49
C GLY A 313 -17.78 19.91 10.13
N VAL A 314 -17.66 18.58 10.05
CA VAL A 314 -17.45 17.87 8.78
C VAL A 314 -18.72 18.03 7.93
N PRO A 315 -18.62 18.38 6.63
CA PRO A 315 -19.78 18.58 5.75
C PRO A 315 -20.42 17.25 5.34
N PHE A 316 -20.88 16.48 6.32
CA PHE A 316 -21.48 15.17 6.13
C PHE A 316 -22.93 15.29 5.65
N VAL A 317 -23.31 14.53 4.63
CA VAL A 317 -24.66 14.63 4.04
C VAL A 317 -25.74 14.14 5.02
N ASN A 318 -26.95 14.66 4.86
CA ASN A 318 -28.10 14.20 5.64
C ASN A 318 -28.47 12.73 5.28
N ALA A 319 -29.32 12.10 6.10
CA ALA A 319 -29.71 10.69 5.90
C ALA A 319 -30.36 10.43 4.53
N LEU A 320 -31.15 11.37 4.03
CA LEU A 320 -31.80 11.26 2.72
C LEU A 320 -30.79 11.21 1.57
N ASP A 321 -29.85 12.15 1.54
CA ASP A 321 -28.85 12.23 0.49
C ASP A 321 -27.84 11.07 0.61
N TYR A 322 -27.47 10.68 1.83
CA TYR A 322 -26.70 9.46 2.07
C TYR A 322 -27.39 8.23 1.49
N SER A 323 -28.70 8.04 1.76
CA SER A 323 -29.46 6.90 1.23
C SER A 323 -29.60 6.96 -0.29
N LYS A 324 -29.86 8.13 -0.87
CA LYS A 324 -29.89 8.30 -2.34
C LYS A 324 -28.55 7.91 -2.96
N ASN A 325 -27.45 8.36 -2.37
CA ASN A 325 -26.11 8.11 -2.90
C ASN A 325 -25.70 6.64 -2.71
N MET A 326 -25.82 6.07 -1.51
CA MET A 326 -25.38 4.70 -1.23
C MET A 326 -26.27 3.62 -1.89
N LEU A 327 -27.58 3.85 -1.94
CA LEU A 327 -28.52 2.86 -2.46
C LEU A 327 -28.75 3.02 -3.96
N PHE A 328 -28.74 4.25 -4.49
CA PHE A 328 -29.17 4.55 -5.86
C PHE A 328 -28.14 5.24 -6.76
N ALA A 329 -26.91 5.51 -6.31
CA ALA A 329 -25.94 6.16 -7.21
C ALA A 329 -25.63 5.29 -8.45
N GLY A 330 -25.55 5.97 -9.61
CA GLY A 330 -25.41 5.32 -10.93
C GLY A 330 -26.69 4.63 -11.43
N LEU A 331 -27.78 4.63 -10.67
CA LEU A 331 -29.05 4.08 -11.10
C LEU A 331 -29.88 5.10 -11.87
N ALA A 332 -30.72 4.61 -12.78
CA ALA A 332 -31.60 5.47 -13.58
C ALA A 332 -32.77 6.01 -12.74
N VAL A 333 -33.06 5.37 -11.60
CA VAL A 333 -34.31 5.53 -10.87
C VAL A 333 -34.01 5.94 -9.44
N LEU A 334 -34.28 7.19 -9.13
CA LEU A 334 -34.35 7.70 -7.76
C LEU A 334 -35.81 7.63 -7.28
N PRO A 335 -36.10 6.98 -6.14
CA PRO A 335 -37.44 7.03 -5.56
C PRO A 335 -37.81 8.47 -5.20
N PRO A 336 -39.05 8.92 -5.48
CA PRO A 336 -39.53 10.22 -5.03
C PRO A 336 -39.52 10.30 -3.51
N THR A 337 -39.40 11.51 -2.96
CA THR A 337 -39.42 11.74 -1.50
C THR A 337 -40.79 12.11 -0.97
N THR A 338 -41.70 12.51 -1.86
CA THR A 338 -43.06 12.92 -1.54
C THR A 338 -44.03 12.06 -2.32
N ASP A 339 -45.09 11.61 -1.64
CA ASP A 339 -46.18 10.93 -2.32
C ASP A 339 -46.86 11.93 -3.30
N PRO A 340 -47.23 11.48 -4.51
CA PRO A 340 -47.92 12.32 -5.48
C PRO A 340 -49.24 12.88 -4.94
N GLU A 341 -49.48 14.18 -5.16
CA GLU A 341 -50.69 14.88 -4.67
C GLU A 341 -52.00 14.32 -5.26
N TYR A 342 -51.95 13.73 -6.45
CA TYR A 342 -53.10 13.11 -7.12
C TYR A 342 -52.74 11.69 -7.58
N MET A 343 -53.33 10.70 -6.93
CA MET A 343 -53.22 9.30 -7.31
C MET A 343 -54.57 8.75 -7.74
N ASN A 344 -54.54 7.83 -8.70
CA ASN A 344 -55.70 7.02 -9.03
C ASN A 344 -56.00 6.08 -7.84
N SER A 345 -57.23 6.12 -7.29
CA SER A 345 -57.62 5.35 -6.10
C SER A 345 -57.45 3.85 -6.27
N ASP A 346 -57.62 3.33 -7.49
CA ASP A 346 -57.48 1.91 -7.78
C ASP A 346 -56.01 1.49 -7.72
N LEU A 347 -55.11 2.33 -8.26
CA LEU A 347 -53.68 2.12 -8.21
C LEU A 347 -53.16 2.22 -6.77
N GLU A 348 -53.62 3.19 -6.00
CA GLU A 348 -53.29 3.33 -4.59
C GLU A 348 -53.69 2.09 -3.78
N THR A 349 -54.93 1.61 -3.99
CA THR A 349 -55.42 0.37 -3.35
C THR A 349 -54.57 -0.84 -3.72
N ALA A 350 -54.21 -1.00 -5.00
CA ALA A 350 -53.34 -2.07 -5.46
C ALA A 350 -51.93 -2.00 -4.84
N MET A 351 -51.34 -0.80 -4.74
CA MET A 351 -50.02 -0.62 -4.12
C MET A 351 -50.04 -0.92 -2.62
N ILE A 352 -51.12 -0.57 -1.91
CA ILE A 352 -51.30 -0.93 -0.50
C ILE A 352 -51.38 -2.46 -0.34
N MET A 353 -52.13 -3.15 -1.20
CA MET A 353 -52.19 -4.61 -1.19
C MET A 353 -50.82 -5.24 -1.48
N PHE A 354 -50.08 -4.71 -2.45
CA PHE A 354 -48.74 -5.18 -2.78
C PHE A 354 -47.75 -4.98 -1.61
N SER A 355 -47.76 -3.80 -0.97
CA SER A 355 -46.98 -3.55 0.25
C SER A 355 -47.32 -4.52 1.38
N ARG A 356 -48.60 -4.88 1.53
CA ARG A 356 -49.02 -5.88 2.53
C ARG A 356 -48.43 -7.27 2.23
N GLN A 357 -48.40 -7.69 0.97
CA GLN A 357 -47.77 -8.94 0.56
C GLN A 357 -46.26 -8.91 0.79
N LEU A 358 -45.58 -7.81 0.43
CA LEU A 358 -44.16 -7.62 0.71
C LEU A 358 -43.81 -7.61 2.20
N GLY A 359 -44.79 -7.39 3.08
CA GLY A 359 -44.64 -7.55 4.53
C GLY A 359 -44.71 -8.99 5.04
N ASN A 360 -45.04 -9.96 4.18
CA ASN A 360 -45.02 -11.38 4.53
C ASN A 360 -43.63 -11.98 4.22
N PRO A 361 -42.90 -12.53 5.21
CA PRO A 361 -41.57 -13.11 5.01
C PRO A 361 -41.52 -14.16 3.89
N ASP A 362 -42.48 -15.08 3.87
CA ASP A 362 -42.48 -16.18 2.88
C ASP A 362 -42.77 -15.67 1.47
N PHE A 363 -43.63 -14.67 1.36
CA PHE A 363 -43.88 -14.01 0.08
C PHE A 363 -42.62 -13.31 -0.43
N LEU A 364 -41.97 -12.47 0.38
CA LEU A 364 -40.80 -11.71 -0.05
C LEU A 364 -39.62 -12.62 -0.42
N THR A 365 -39.36 -13.67 0.38
CA THR A 365 -38.34 -14.67 0.08
C THR A 365 -38.63 -15.36 -1.26
N ASN A 366 -39.85 -15.87 -1.46
CA ASN A 366 -40.21 -16.56 -2.70
C ASN A 366 -40.23 -15.61 -3.91
N PHE A 367 -40.66 -14.37 -3.71
CA PHE A 367 -40.66 -13.33 -4.72
C PHE A 367 -39.25 -13.05 -5.25
N ILE A 368 -38.28 -12.85 -4.35
CA ILE A 368 -36.88 -12.63 -4.74
C ILE A 368 -36.30 -13.85 -5.47
N LYS A 369 -36.56 -15.07 -4.98
CA LYS A 369 -36.11 -16.31 -5.64
C LYS A 369 -36.65 -16.45 -7.05
N GLN A 370 -37.95 -16.26 -7.23
CA GLN A 370 -38.58 -16.37 -8.55
C GLN A 370 -38.03 -15.32 -9.52
N LEU A 371 -37.76 -14.11 -9.06
CA LEU A 371 -37.11 -13.08 -9.87
C LEU A 371 -35.71 -13.52 -10.33
N GLU A 372 -34.88 -14.06 -9.43
CA GLU A 372 -33.53 -14.53 -9.78
C GLU A 372 -33.54 -15.75 -10.72
N GLU A 373 -34.32 -16.78 -10.41
CA GLU A 373 -34.29 -18.06 -11.11
C GLU A 373 -35.02 -18.03 -12.46
N GLN A 374 -36.23 -17.48 -12.49
CA GLN A 374 -37.11 -17.56 -13.67
C GLN A 374 -36.86 -16.43 -14.66
N ARG A 375 -36.61 -15.21 -14.14
CA ARG A 375 -36.51 -14.02 -14.99
C ARG A 375 -35.08 -13.64 -15.32
N LYS A 376 -34.12 -13.96 -14.45
CA LYS A 376 -32.70 -13.58 -14.60
C LYS A 376 -32.55 -12.12 -15.05
N PRO A 377 -33.13 -11.15 -14.31
CA PRO A 377 -33.12 -9.73 -14.67
C PRO A 377 -31.69 -9.24 -14.97
N LYS A 378 -31.57 -8.19 -15.80
CA LYS A 378 -30.25 -7.61 -16.08
C LYS A 378 -29.64 -7.09 -14.79
N ARG A 379 -28.30 -7.00 -14.73
CA ARG A 379 -27.57 -6.52 -13.55
C ARG A 379 -28.10 -5.18 -13.03
N ARG A 380 -28.42 -4.23 -13.91
CA ARG A 380 -28.98 -2.92 -13.53
C ARG A 380 -30.35 -3.05 -12.85
N ASP A 381 -31.20 -3.95 -13.34
CA ASP A 381 -32.56 -4.16 -12.82
C ASP A 381 -32.51 -4.88 -11.46
N ARG A 382 -31.62 -5.86 -11.28
CA ARG A 382 -31.35 -6.49 -9.97
C ARG A 382 -31.03 -5.45 -8.90
N VAL A 383 -30.14 -4.53 -9.26
CA VAL A 383 -29.69 -3.47 -8.35
C VAL A 383 -30.81 -2.48 -8.04
N ASN A 384 -31.59 -2.07 -9.05
CA ASN A 384 -32.78 -1.23 -8.85
C ASN A 384 -33.81 -1.90 -7.93
N ILE A 385 -34.16 -3.16 -8.18
CA ILE A 385 -35.14 -3.93 -7.42
C ILE A 385 -34.70 -4.02 -5.95
N ALA A 386 -33.45 -4.43 -5.70
CA ALA A 386 -32.91 -4.52 -4.35
C ALA A 386 -32.96 -3.17 -3.62
N SER A 387 -32.54 -2.08 -4.26
CA SER A 387 -32.56 -0.75 -3.64
C SER A 387 -33.96 -0.20 -3.40
N LEU A 388 -34.92 -0.48 -4.29
CA LEU A 388 -36.33 -0.12 -4.09
C LEU A 388 -36.96 -0.93 -2.93
N ILE A 389 -36.67 -2.22 -2.83
CA ILE A 389 -37.10 -3.05 -1.69
C ILE A 389 -36.51 -2.50 -0.38
N THR A 390 -35.20 -2.22 -0.34
CA THR A 390 -34.57 -1.61 0.84
C THR A 390 -35.24 -0.28 1.20
N ALA A 391 -35.38 0.64 0.25
CA ALA A 391 -35.98 1.95 0.50
C ALA A 391 -37.41 1.84 1.01
N LEU A 392 -38.20 0.91 0.48
CA LEU A 392 -39.56 0.65 0.92
C LEU A 392 -39.61 0.13 2.37
N LEU A 393 -38.88 -0.95 2.68
CA LEU A 393 -38.91 -1.56 4.01
C LEU A 393 -38.44 -0.60 5.10
N VAL A 394 -37.43 0.21 4.79
CA VAL A 394 -36.88 1.19 5.72
C VAL A 394 -37.83 2.37 5.90
N THR A 395 -38.45 2.85 4.82
CA THR A 395 -39.47 3.91 4.88
C THR A 395 -40.65 3.50 5.76
N GLU A 396 -41.06 2.23 5.69
CA GLU A 396 -42.13 1.66 6.52
C GLU A 396 -41.69 1.32 7.96
N GLY A 397 -40.44 1.58 8.33
CA GLY A 397 -39.89 1.31 9.65
C GLY A 397 -39.71 -0.18 9.98
N LYS A 398 -39.55 -1.02 8.96
CA LYS A 398 -39.47 -2.48 9.07
C LYS A 398 -38.02 -3.00 8.98
N PHE A 399 -37.06 -2.31 9.61
CA PHE A 399 -35.64 -2.70 9.52
C PHE A 399 -35.33 -4.07 10.15
N GLY A 400 -35.99 -4.42 11.27
CA GLY A 400 -35.86 -5.75 11.88
C GLY A 400 -36.32 -6.87 10.93
N TYR A 401 -37.51 -6.71 10.35
CA TYR A 401 -38.05 -7.63 9.34
C TYR A 401 -37.14 -7.75 8.10
N PHE A 402 -36.60 -6.62 7.64
CA PHE A 402 -35.63 -6.61 6.54
C PHE A 402 -34.39 -7.44 6.89
N THR A 403 -33.85 -7.28 8.09
CA THR A 403 -32.66 -8.01 8.56
C THR A 403 -32.93 -9.51 8.64
N GLU A 404 -34.03 -9.94 9.25
CA GLU A 404 -34.38 -11.36 9.33
C GLU A 404 -34.54 -12.01 7.95
N THR A 405 -35.25 -11.33 7.04
CA THR A 405 -35.49 -11.84 5.68
C THR A 405 -34.18 -11.91 4.88
N LEU A 406 -33.31 -10.90 5.00
CA LEU A 406 -32.00 -10.88 4.37
C LEU A 406 -31.13 -12.04 4.83
N PHE A 407 -31.07 -12.30 6.15
CA PHE A 407 -30.21 -13.37 6.68
C PHE A 407 -30.69 -14.76 6.27
N LYS A 408 -32.01 -14.97 6.16
CA LYS A 408 -32.58 -16.20 5.57
C LYS A 408 -32.16 -16.39 4.10
N LEU A 409 -32.25 -15.34 3.29
CA LEU A 409 -31.82 -15.37 1.88
C LEU A 409 -30.30 -15.54 1.74
N LEU A 410 -29.51 -14.97 2.65
CA LEU A 410 -28.05 -15.12 2.66
C LEU A 410 -27.63 -16.55 3.01
N GLU A 411 -28.29 -17.19 3.98
CA GLU A 411 -28.02 -18.59 4.35
C GLU A 411 -28.22 -19.51 3.14
N GLU A 412 -29.34 -19.37 2.43
CA GLU A 412 -29.63 -20.14 1.22
C GLU A 412 -28.62 -19.84 0.08
N SER A 413 -28.28 -18.57 -0.13
CA SER A 413 -27.27 -18.19 -1.14
C SER A 413 -25.87 -18.72 -0.80
N ILE A 414 -25.54 -18.86 0.48
CA ILE A 414 -24.27 -19.43 0.94
C ILE A 414 -24.25 -20.94 0.74
N GLU A 415 -25.34 -21.63 1.07
CA GLU A 415 -25.50 -23.07 0.85
C GLU A 415 -25.30 -23.43 -0.63
N GLU A 416 -26.02 -22.76 -1.54
CA GLU A 416 -25.85 -22.95 -2.99
C GLU A 416 -24.43 -22.59 -3.48
N GLY A 417 -23.84 -21.54 -2.91
CA GLY A 417 -22.48 -21.11 -3.21
C GLY A 417 -21.43 -22.14 -2.78
N ALA A 418 -21.62 -22.80 -1.65
CA ALA A 418 -20.77 -23.87 -1.14
C ALA A 418 -20.89 -25.12 -2.00
N GLU A 419 -22.11 -25.57 -2.32
CA GLU A 419 -22.35 -26.73 -3.19
C GLU A 419 -21.76 -26.54 -4.60
N SER A 420 -21.77 -25.31 -5.12
CA SER A 420 -21.23 -24.99 -6.43
C SER A 420 -19.72 -24.69 -6.46
N GLY A 421 -19.01 -24.85 -5.34
CA GLY A 421 -17.57 -24.60 -5.23
C GLY A 421 -17.17 -23.11 -5.35
N ARG A 422 -18.14 -22.20 -5.16
CA ARG A 422 -17.96 -20.74 -5.26
C ARG A 422 -17.94 -20.04 -3.91
N ALA A 423 -17.94 -20.78 -2.80
CA ALA A 423 -17.98 -20.23 -1.43
C ALA A 423 -17.02 -19.04 -1.26
N ARG A 424 -15.73 -19.19 -1.56
CA ARG A 424 -14.72 -18.13 -1.36
C ARG A 424 -14.96 -16.85 -2.17
N SER A 425 -15.67 -16.91 -3.30
CA SER A 425 -15.92 -15.75 -4.17
C SER A 425 -17.25 -15.05 -3.92
N LEU A 426 -18.10 -15.58 -3.04
CA LEU A 426 -19.37 -14.94 -2.67
C LEU A 426 -19.15 -13.52 -2.15
N PHE A 427 -20.10 -12.63 -2.45
CA PHE A 427 -20.09 -11.23 -2.05
C PHE A 427 -18.95 -10.39 -2.63
N ARG A 428 -18.09 -10.92 -3.50
CA ARG A 428 -16.98 -10.17 -4.10
C ARG A 428 -17.45 -9.17 -5.17
N ARG A 429 -18.56 -9.50 -5.82
CA ARG A 429 -19.21 -8.68 -6.85
C ARG A 429 -20.69 -8.71 -6.56
N THR A 430 -21.36 -7.57 -6.75
CA THR A 430 -22.82 -7.51 -6.68
C THR A 430 -23.42 -8.06 -7.97
N GLU A 431 -23.69 -9.36 -7.98
CA GLU A 431 -24.26 -10.09 -9.11
C GLU A 431 -25.73 -10.48 -8.85
N THR A 432 -26.14 -10.67 -7.59
CA THR A 432 -27.53 -11.00 -7.22
C THR A 432 -28.27 -9.86 -6.50
N ILE A 433 -29.60 -9.95 -6.46
CA ILE A 433 -30.49 -9.10 -5.66
C ILE A 433 -30.10 -9.21 -4.18
N VAL A 434 -29.84 -10.43 -3.68
CA VAL A 434 -29.46 -10.70 -2.29
C VAL A 434 -28.15 -10.00 -1.92
N GLU A 435 -27.13 -10.08 -2.79
CA GLU A 435 -25.86 -9.39 -2.59
C GLU A 435 -26.02 -7.86 -2.56
N LYS A 436 -26.91 -7.30 -3.39
CA LYS A 436 -27.21 -5.87 -3.33
C LYS A 436 -28.01 -5.51 -2.07
N LEU A 437 -28.94 -6.34 -1.62
CA LEU A 437 -29.65 -6.15 -0.36
C LEU A 437 -28.68 -6.15 0.83
N LEU A 438 -27.68 -7.04 0.85
CA LEU A 438 -26.60 -7.04 1.85
C LEU A 438 -25.80 -5.73 1.80
N SER A 439 -25.36 -5.30 0.63
CA SER A 439 -24.64 -4.03 0.47
C SER A 439 -25.46 -2.85 0.99
N ASN A 440 -26.75 -2.81 0.67
CA ASN A 440 -27.67 -1.78 1.12
C ASN A 440 -27.86 -1.81 2.64
N TRP A 441 -28.01 -3.00 3.22
CA TRP A 441 -28.13 -3.20 4.66
C TRP A 441 -26.88 -2.72 5.40
N ILE A 442 -25.68 -3.09 4.92
CA ILE A 442 -24.41 -2.61 5.48
C ILE A 442 -24.34 -1.08 5.42
N SER A 443 -24.71 -0.46 4.29
CA SER A 443 -24.73 1.00 4.19
C SER A 443 -25.61 1.67 5.24
N LEU A 444 -26.78 1.12 5.55
CA LEU A 444 -27.66 1.67 6.60
C LEU A 444 -27.08 1.47 8.00
N CYS A 445 -26.60 0.26 8.31
CA CYS A 445 -25.95 -0.08 9.57
C CYS A 445 -24.73 0.80 9.87
N MET A 446 -23.97 1.15 8.85
CA MET A 446 -22.72 1.90 8.99
C MET A 446 -22.91 3.42 9.06
N TYR A 447 -24.11 3.95 8.84
CA TYR A 447 -24.36 5.40 8.74
C TYR A 447 -23.91 6.18 9.97
N GLN A 448 -24.38 5.80 11.16
CA GLN A 448 -24.02 6.50 12.40
C GLN A 448 -22.54 6.31 12.75
N TYR A 449 -21.99 5.12 12.52
CA TYR A 449 -20.57 4.86 12.76
C TYR A 449 -19.67 5.68 11.87
N LEU A 450 -19.94 5.69 10.56
CA LEU A 450 -19.23 6.52 9.60
C LEU A 450 -19.32 7.99 10.02
N LYS A 451 -20.54 8.49 10.27
CA LYS A 451 -20.77 9.90 10.62
C LYS A 451 -20.02 10.34 11.88
N ARG A 452 -19.93 9.48 12.89
CA ARG A 452 -19.37 9.84 14.21
C ARG A 452 -17.90 9.49 14.40
N GLN A 453 -17.42 8.38 13.83
CA GLN A 453 -16.10 7.84 14.13
C GLN A 453 -15.09 7.97 12.99
N VAL A 454 -15.55 8.03 11.74
CA VAL A 454 -14.67 7.91 10.55
C VAL A 454 -14.77 9.11 9.61
N ALA A 455 -15.88 9.85 9.64
CA ALA A 455 -16.16 10.95 8.72
C ALA A 455 -15.04 12.00 8.68
N GLU A 456 -14.52 12.40 9.83
CA GLU A 456 -13.46 13.39 9.93
C GLU A 456 -12.15 12.92 9.28
N SER A 457 -11.66 11.73 9.66
CA SER A 457 -10.40 11.20 9.11
C SER A 457 -10.50 10.89 7.62
N LEU A 458 -11.65 10.39 7.15
CA LEU A 458 -11.90 10.18 5.72
C LEU A 458 -11.94 11.51 4.95
N TYR A 459 -12.60 12.53 5.51
CA TYR A 459 -12.66 13.86 4.89
C TYR A 459 -11.28 14.49 4.80
N LEU A 460 -10.51 14.48 5.90
CA LEU A 460 -9.14 15.01 5.95
C LEU A 460 -8.20 14.25 5.02
N LEU A 461 -8.33 12.93 4.91
CA LEU A 461 -7.57 12.14 3.92
C LEU A 461 -7.87 12.61 2.50
N TYR A 462 -9.15 12.74 2.12
CA TYR A 462 -9.49 13.19 0.77
C TYR A 462 -9.01 14.62 0.49
N GLN A 463 -9.21 15.55 1.43
CA GLN A 463 -8.74 16.93 1.29
C GLN A 463 -7.22 17.00 1.18
N SER A 464 -6.48 16.21 1.96
CA SER A 464 -5.01 16.19 1.89
C SER A 464 -4.51 15.72 0.52
N ILE A 465 -5.14 14.69 -0.06
CA ILE A 465 -4.84 14.22 -1.42
C ILE A 465 -5.19 15.31 -2.44
N LYS A 466 -6.38 15.91 -2.34
CA LYS A 466 -6.82 16.96 -3.26
C LYS A 466 -5.89 18.16 -3.26
N ILE A 467 -5.57 18.69 -2.07
CA ILE A 467 -4.65 19.82 -1.89
C ILE A 467 -3.27 19.48 -2.44
N GLN A 468 -2.73 18.31 -2.11
CA GLN A 468 -1.40 17.90 -2.56
C GLN A 468 -1.32 17.76 -4.10
N VAL A 469 -2.34 17.18 -4.73
CA VAL A 469 -2.39 17.00 -6.19
C VAL A 469 -2.56 18.35 -6.91
N GLU A 470 -3.44 19.23 -6.41
CA GLU A 470 -3.77 20.52 -7.02
C GLU A 470 -2.73 21.63 -6.77
N LYS A 471 -1.73 21.34 -5.91
CA LYS A 471 -0.58 22.20 -5.67
C LYS A 471 0.37 22.28 -6.86
N GLY A 472 0.42 21.23 -7.68
CA GLY A 472 1.25 21.18 -8.88
C GLY A 472 0.44 21.40 -10.17
N PRO A 473 1.12 21.63 -11.30
CA PRO A 473 0.48 21.68 -12.61
C PRO A 473 -0.32 20.41 -12.90
N ILE A 474 -1.50 20.60 -13.47
CA ILE A 474 -2.38 19.55 -13.95
C ILE A 474 -2.69 19.82 -15.43
N ASP A 475 -2.48 18.83 -16.28
CA ASP A 475 -2.90 18.89 -17.67
C ASP A 475 -4.40 18.57 -17.77
N ILE A 476 -5.23 19.60 -18.04
CA ILE A 476 -6.69 19.46 -18.18
C ILE A 476 -7.14 18.65 -19.42
N THR A 477 -6.23 18.28 -20.31
CA THR A 477 -6.55 17.41 -21.45
C THR A 477 -6.29 15.95 -21.11
N THR A 478 -5.14 15.61 -20.51
CA THR A 478 -4.76 14.22 -20.20
C THR A 478 -5.25 13.77 -18.81
N GLY A 479 -5.29 14.68 -17.85
CA GLY A 479 -5.53 14.39 -16.43
C GLY A 479 -4.25 14.13 -15.65
N GLN A 480 -3.09 14.17 -16.30
CA GLN A 480 -1.80 13.99 -15.65
C GLN A 480 -1.46 15.19 -14.78
N SER A 481 -0.74 14.93 -13.69
CA SER A 481 -0.36 15.93 -12.69
C SER A 481 1.08 15.74 -12.22
N VAL A 482 1.71 16.79 -11.70
CA VAL A 482 3.09 16.68 -11.16
C VAL A 482 3.11 15.86 -9.86
N PHE A 483 2.09 16.03 -9.03
CA PHE A 483 1.91 15.28 -7.78
C PHE A 483 0.75 14.31 -7.95
N SER A 484 1.03 13.02 -7.83
CA SER A 484 0.03 11.95 -7.92
C SER A 484 0.55 10.73 -7.17
N LEU A 485 -0.36 9.89 -6.69
CA LEU A 485 -0.03 8.52 -6.23
C LEU A 485 -0.10 7.51 -7.38
N ASN A 486 -0.74 7.87 -8.50
CA ASN A 486 -0.87 7.02 -9.67
C ASN A 486 0.23 7.33 -10.68
N PHE A 487 1.12 6.37 -10.89
CA PHE A 487 2.25 6.45 -11.83
C PHE A 487 1.80 6.82 -13.25
N GLU A 488 0.70 6.24 -13.73
CA GLU A 488 0.17 6.48 -15.09
C GLU A 488 -0.39 7.89 -15.27
N CYS A 489 -0.66 8.58 -14.15
CA CYS A 489 -1.21 9.94 -14.12
C CYS A 489 -0.15 10.97 -13.73
N LEU A 490 1.14 10.62 -13.73
CA LEU A 490 2.21 11.58 -13.56
C LEU A 490 2.50 12.32 -14.86
N LEU A 491 2.76 13.62 -14.75
CA LEU A 491 3.34 14.40 -15.85
C LEU A 491 4.81 14.00 -16.03
N GLU A 492 5.14 13.55 -17.24
CA GLU A 492 6.52 13.20 -17.62
C GLU A 492 7.39 14.45 -17.77
N GLU A 493 6.82 15.51 -18.35
CA GLU A 493 7.54 16.76 -18.60
C GLU A 493 7.77 17.58 -17.31
N GLU A 494 8.92 18.27 -17.26
CA GLU A 494 9.18 19.27 -16.23
C GLU A 494 8.59 20.61 -16.68
N VAL A 495 7.41 20.92 -16.15
CA VAL A 495 6.71 22.18 -16.42
C VAL A 495 7.19 23.23 -15.43
N GLU A 496 7.76 24.33 -15.93
CA GLU A 496 8.06 25.51 -15.11
C GLU A 496 6.76 26.30 -14.84
N PHE A 497 6.47 26.53 -13.57
CA PHE A 497 5.28 27.26 -13.13
C PHE A 497 5.59 28.17 -11.96
N ASN A 498 4.74 29.17 -11.76
CA ASN A 498 4.77 30.07 -10.61
C ASN A 498 3.40 30.08 -9.92
N GLU A 499 3.40 30.09 -8.59
CA GLU A 499 2.19 30.32 -7.81
C GLU A 499 1.85 31.81 -7.80
N LEU A 500 0.57 32.13 -8.02
CA LEU A 500 0.01 33.48 -8.03
C LEU A 500 -1.18 33.52 -7.07
N THR A 501 -1.33 34.63 -6.35
CA THR A 501 -2.46 34.88 -5.46
C THR A 501 -3.41 35.89 -6.09
N LEU A 502 -4.60 35.45 -6.48
CA LEU A 502 -5.63 36.31 -7.06
C LEU A 502 -6.56 36.87 -5.98
N SER A 503 -6.95 38.14 -6.11
CA SER A 503 -7.95 38.78 -5.25
C SER A 503 -9.34 38.60 -5.86
N VAL A 504 -10.17 37.74 -5.27
CA VAL A 504 -11.53 37.51 -5.75
C VAL A 504 -12.45 38.62 -5.23
N VAL A 505 -13.19 39.26 -6.13
CA VAL A 505 -14.12 40.35 -5.81
C VAL A 505 -15.57 39.98 -6.11
N GLY A 506 -16.50 40.52 -5.31
CA GLY A 506 -17.94 40.32 -5.48
C GLY A 506 -18.61 41.38 -6.37
N ARG A 507 -19.95 41.42 -6.34
CA ARG A 507 -20.77 42.43 -7.04
C ARG A 507 -20.45 43.87 -6.67
N ASP A 508 -20.11 44.09 -5.42
CA ASP A 508 -19.72 45.38 -4.85
C ASP A 508 -18.30 45.82 -5.25
N LYS A 509 -17.59 45.02 -6.07
CA LYS A 509 -16.16 45.18 -6.39
C LYS A 509 -15.27 45.20 -5.14
N HIS A 510 -15.79 44.74 -3.99
CA HIS A 510 -14.98 44.59 -2.79
C HIS A 510 -14.35 43.21 -2.76
N HIS A 511 -13.12 43.18 -2.25
CA HIS A 511 -12.38 41.97 -1.97
C HIS A 511 -13.20 41.04 -1.06
N LYS A 512 -13.21 39.75 -1.39
CA LYS A 512 -13.87 38.70 -0.60
C LYS A 512 -12.85 37.77 0.04
N TYR A 513 -11.98 37.17 -0.76
CA TYR A 513 -10.93 36.28 -0.30
C TYR A 513 -9.84 36.15 -1.37
N TYR A 514 -8.68 35.63 -0.96
CA TYR A 514 -7.56 35.33 -1.85
C TYR A 514 -7.61 33.88 -2.32
N VAL A 515 -7.18 33.63 -3.56
CA VAL A 515 -7.10 32.28 -4.14
C VAL A 515 -5.74 32.08 -4.79
N LYS A 516 -5.03 31.05 -4.35
CA LYS A 516 -3.79 30.60 -4.98
C LYS A 516 -4.10 29.82 -6.27
N VAL A 517 -3.42 30.18 -7.35
CA VAL A 517 -3.50 29.53 -8.67
C VAL A 517 -2.10 29.40 -9.25
N LEU A 518 -1.93 28.60 -10.30
CA LEU A 518 -0.68 28.51 -11.05
C LEU A 518 -0.77 29.35 -12.33
N ASP A 519 0.34 29.96 -12.74
CA ASP A 519 0.41 30.70 -14.01
C ASP A 519 0.11 29.82 -15.24
N VAL A 520 0.36 28.51 -15.11
CA VAL A 520 0.03 27.48 -16.11
C VAL A 520 -1.40 26.95 -16.01
N ASP A 521 -2.22 27.37 -15.04
CA ASP A 521 -3.62 26.94 -14.96
C ASP A 521 -4.44 27.54 -16.12
N CYS A 522 -5.32 26.73 -16.72
CA CYS A 522 -6.33 27.21 -17.66
C CYS A 522 -7.50 27.89 -16.92
N MET A 523 -8.38 28.58 -17.65
CA MET A 523 -9.46 29.36 -17.05
C MET A 523 -10.49 28.47 -16.35
N THR A 524 -10.73 27.26 -16.87
CA THR A 524 -11.57 26.28 -16.18
C THR A 524 -10.97 25.83 -14.85
N GLN A 525 -9.67 25.59 -14.76
CA GLN A 525 -8.98 25.27 -13.49
C GLN A 525 -9.04 26.44 -12.50
N VAL A 526 -8.82 27.67 -12.97
CA VAL A 526 -8.87 28.88 -12.12
C VAL A 526 -10.28 29.09 -11.57
N LYS A 527 -11.31 29.00 -12.42
CA LYS A 527 -12.71 29.06 -11.95
C LYS A 527 -13.01 27.97 -10.92
N GLN A 528 -12.47 26.77 -11.13
CA GLN A 528 -12.65 25.66 -10.19
C GLN A 528 -12.03 25.98 -8.81
N LYS A 529 -10.79 26.47 -8.79
CA LYS A 529 -10.10 26.88 -7.55
C LYS A 529 -10.85 28.01 -6.82
N ILE A 530 -11.42 28.98 -7.55
CA ILE A 530 -12.23 30.05 -6.97
C ILE A 530 -13.53 29.52 -6.37
N LEU A 531 -14.20 28.58 -7.05
CA LEU A 531 -15.43 27.96 -6.55
C LEU A 531 -15.15 27.09 -5.31
N ASP A 532 -14.06 26.32 -5.31
CA ASP A 532 -13.66 25.50 -4.15
C ASP A 532 -13.31 26.38 -2.94
N ALA A 533 -12.62 27.50 -3.15
CA ALA A 533 -12.39 28.49 -2.10
C ALA A 533 -13.69 29.15 -1.61
N ALA A 534 -14.64 29.43 -2.51
CA ALA A 534 -15.97 29.90 -2.12
C ALA A 534 -16.70 28.87 -1.24
N TYR A 535 -16.54 27.59 -1.56
CA TYR A 535 -17.18 26.48 -0.83
C TYR A 535 -16.64 26.41 0.60
N ARG A 536 -15.32 26.40 0.75
CA ARG A 536 -14.64 26.39 2.05
C ARG A 536 -15.07 27.53 2.96
N ASN A 537 -15.30 28.72 2.38
CA ASN A 537 -15.70 29.90 3.14
C ASN A 537 -17.20 29.99 3.49
N SER A 538 -18.09 29.18 2.89
CA SER A 538 -19.54 29.40 3.02
C SER A 538 -20.45 28.16 3.06
N HIS A 539 -19.91 26.94 2.86
CA HIS A 539 -20.66 25.66 2.85
C HIS A 539 -21.96 25.66 2.03
N ILE A 540 -21.88 26.12 0.78
CA ILE A 540 -23.08 26.18 -0.07
C ILE A 540 -23.32 24.84 -0.75
N VAL A 541 -24.42 24.22 -0.36
CA VAL A 541 -24.89 22.88 -0.76
C VAL A 541 -25.03 22.68 -2.28
N GLN A 542 -25.22 23.76 -3.05
CA GLN A 542 -25.24 23.71 -4.51
C GLN A 542 -24.41 24.83 -5.10
N GLN A 543 -23.19 24.49 -5.53
CA GLN A 543 -22.34 25.39 -6.28
C GLN A 543 -22.61 25.33 -7.77
N ASN A 544 -22.49 26.50 -8.40
CA ASN A 544 -22.40 26.59 -9.85
C ASN A 544 -21.14 25.87 -10.34
N ARG A 545 -21.22 25.30 -11.54
CA ARG A 545 -20.10 24.59 -12.17
C ARG A 545 -19.20 25.55 -12.92
N ALA A 546 -17.93 25.17 -13.09
CA ALA A 546 -16.97 25.99 -13.81
C ALA A 546 -17.45 26.30 -15.25
N HIS A 547 -18.16 25.37 -15.90
CA HIS A 547 -18.70 25.61 -17.25
C HIS A 547 -19.88 26.60 -17.29
N GLU A 548 -20.59 26.82 -16.18
CA GLU A 548 -21.70 27.78 -16.04
C GLU A 548 -21.20 29.20 -15.75
N MET A 549 -19.90 29.33 -15.49
CA MET A 549 -19.24 30.57 -15.10
C MET A 549 -18.24 31.07 -16.15
N ASP A 550 -18.15 32.40 -16.27
CA ASP A 550 -17.09 33.14 -16.95
C ASP A 550 -16.17 33.80 -15.92
N LEU A 551 -14.89 33.93 -16.27
CA LEU A 551 -13.87 34.56 -15.43
C LEU A 551 -13.60 35.98 -15.95
N LEU A 552 -13.94 36.99 -15.17
CA LEU A 552 -13.65 38.39 -15.45
C LEU A 552 -12.34 38.79 -14.79
N TRP A 553 -11.44 39.40 -15.56
CA TRP A 553 -10.22 40.02 -15.06
C TRP A 553 -10.33 41.54 -15.16
N TYR A 554 -10.00 42.22 -14.05
CA TYR A 554 -9.84 43.66 -14.01
C TYR A 554 -8.37 43.99 -14.30
N HIS A 555 -8.07 44.37 -15.54
CA HIS A 555 -6.73 44.72 -15.96
C HIS A 555 -6.23 45.98 -15.20
N PRO A 556 -4.96 46.04 -14.77
CA PRO A 556 -4.42 47.23 -14.09
C PRO A 556 -4.54 48.53 -14.90
N GLY A 557 -4.63 48.43 -16.23
CA GLY A 557 -4.89 49.55 -17.14
C GLY A 557 -6.34 50.05 -17.18
N GLY A 558 -7.26 49.50 -16.37
CA GLY A 558 -8.65 49.93 -16.24
C GLY A 558 -9.65 49.25 -17.19
N GLU A 559 -9.21 48.28 -17.98
CA GLU A 559 -10.07 47.49 -18.86
C GLU A 559 -10.58 46.22 -18.17
N GLU A 560 -11.83 45.84 -18.44
CA GLU A 560 -12.41 44.58 -17.96
C GLU A 560 -12.40 43.57 -19.11
N ARG A 561 -11.83 42.37 -18.88
CA ARG A 561 -11.73 41.32 -19.91
C ARG A 561 -12.21 39.98 -19.42
N ILE A 562 -13.07 39.32 -20.19
CA ILE A 562 -13.46 37.94 -19.94
C ILE A 562 -12.36 37.02 -20.46
N LEU A 563 -11.84 36.18 -19.59
CA LEU A 563 -10.83 35.17 -19.91
C LEU A 563 -11.52 33.86 -20.27
N LYS A 564 -11.10 33.28 -21.39
CA LYS A 564 -11.62 32.02 -21.92
C LYS A 564 -10.50 31.04 -22.17
N ASP A 565 -10.79 29.75 -22.01
CA ASP A 565 -9.88 28.66 -22.37
C ASP A 565 -9.53 28.70 -23.88
N ARG A 566 -10.44 29.24 -24.70
CA ARG A 566 -10.24 29.49 -26.13
C ARG A 566 -10.75 30.87 -26.54
N ASP A 567 -9.88 31.65 -27.16
CA ASP A 567 -10.16 32.92 -27.84
C ASP A 567 -9.25 33.09 -29.08
N GLU A 568 -9.11 34.30 -29.60
CA GLU A 568 -8.26 34.60 -30.77
C GLU A 568 -6.74 34.53 -30.47
N LEU A 569 -6.35 34.41 -29.19
CA LEU A 569 -4.94 34.38 -28.76
C LEU A 569 -4.32 32.99 -28.79
N ASN A 570 -5.11 31.92 -28.96
CA ASN A 570 -4.60 30.56 -28.94
C ASN A 570 -3.56 30.34 -30.06
N LYS A 571 -2.36 29.89 -29.70
CA LYS A 571 -1.28 29.60 -30.64
C LYS A 571 -1.52 28.27 -31.35
N THR A 572 -1.46 28.27 -32.69
CA THR A 572 -1.42 27.06 -33.53
C THR A 572 0.02 26.69 -33.87
N ILE A 573 0.41 25.42 -33.72
CA ILE A 573 1.77 24.95 -34.07
C ILE A 573 1.80 24.42 -35.51
N GLY A 574 2.51 25.08 -36.43
CA GLY A 574 3.02 24.47 -37.66
C GLY A 574 2.05 23.56 -38.47
N ASN A 575 2.58 22.59 -39.22
CA ASN A 575 1.80 21.65 -40.05
C ASN A 575 0.96 20.63 -39.26
N THR A 576 0.99 20.64 -37.93
CA THR A 576 0.20 19.75 -37.05
C THR A 576 -1.04 20.49 -36.54
N LYS A 577 -2.20 19.85 -36.63
CA LYS A 577 -3.52 20.45 -36.30
C LYS A 577 -3.76 20.54 -34.78
N GLY A 578 -2.84 21.09 -33.99
CA GLY A 578 -2.97 21.20 -32.53
C GLY A 578 -3.25 22.63 -32.04
N LEU A 579 -4.20 22.81 -31.12
CA LEU A 579 -4.55 24.10 -30.48
C LEU A 579 -4.25 24.07 -28.98
N PHE A 580 -3.35 24.94 -28.50
CA PHE A 580 -3.08 25.07 -27.06
C PHE A 580 -4.13 25.91 -26.34
N ILE A 581 -4.64 25.42 -25.21
CA ILE A 581 -5.56 26.14 -24.32
C ILE A 581 -4.86 27.36 -23.70
N ASN A 582 -5.62 28.45 -23.53
CA ASN A 582 -5.13 29.65 -22.87
C ASN A 582 -4.97 29.44 -21.36
N THR A 583 -3.83 29.90 -20.84
CA THR A 583 -3.47 29.89 -19.42
C THR A 583 -3.42 31.29 -18.82
N ILE A 584 -3.32 31.40 -17.50
CA ILE A 584 -3.12 32.68 -16.78
C ILE A 584 -1.89 33.44 -17.32
N LYS A 585 -0.81 32.71 -17.59
CA LYS A 585 0.43 33.21 -18.23
C LYS A 585 0.19 33.71 -19.66
N THR A 586 -0.71 33.07 -20.41
CA THR A 586 -1.05 33.50 -21.78
C THR A 586 -1.69 34.88 -21.81
N TYR A 587 -2.52 35.20 -20.81
CA TYR A 587 -3.16 36.51 -20.67
C TYR A 587 -2.27 37.55 -19.96
N GLY A 588 -1.12 37.14 -19.40
CA GLY A 588 -0.23 38.04 -18.66
C GLY A 588 -0.82 38.52 -17.33
N VAL A 589 -1.71 37.73 -16.72
CA VAL A 589 -2.28 38.04 -15.39
C VAL A 589 -1.17 37.88 -14.35
N SER A 590 -0.96 38.92 -13.54
CA SER A 590 0.09 38.96 -12.51
C SER A 590 -0.45 38.68 -11.10
N ASP A 591 0.47 38.45 -10.16
CA ASP A 591 0.15 38.30 -8.75
C ASP A 591 -0.63 39.51 -8.19
N GLY A 592 -1.60 39.25 -7.31
CA GLY A 592 -2.48 40.26 -6.71
C GLY A 592 -3.59 40.81 -7.61
N CYS A 593 -3.72 40.35 -8.87
CA CYS A 593 -4.77 40.83 -9.78
C CYS A 593 -6.18 40.55 -9.24
N GLN A 594 -7.10 41.48 -9.53
CA GLN A 594 -8.51 41.34 -9.18
C GLN A 594 -9.26 40.53 -10.25
N VAL A 595 -10.04 39.56 -9.80
CA VAL A 595 -10.88 38.70 -10.66
C VAL A 595 -12.28 38.51 -10.08
N ALA A 596 -13.26 38.23 -10.94
CA ALA A 596 -14.62 37.92 -10.54
C ALA A 596 -15.23 36.80 -11.37
N LEU A 597 -16.22 36.10 -10.81
CA LEU A 597 -17.04 35.12 -11.53
C LEU A 597 -18.33 35.76 -12.04
N ILE A 598 -18.75 35.39 -13.25
CA ILE A 598 -20.01 35.82 -13.88
C ILE A 598 -20.79 34.59 -14.36
N VAL A 599 -22.11 34.54 -14.15
CA VAL A 599 -22.96 33.46 -14.69
C VAL A 599 -23.17 33.63 -16.20
N LYS A 600 -22.94 32.55 -16.97
CA LYS A 600 -23.17 32.46 -18.43
C LYS A 600 -24.66 32.41 -18.79
N ALA A 601 -25.38 33.48 -18.50
CA ALA A 601 -26.74 33.76 -18.95
C ALA A 601 -27.25 35.13 -18.45
N SER A 602 -26.52 35.80 -17.55
CA SER A 602 -26.91 37.10 -16.99
C SER A 602 -26.27 38.25 -17.76
N MET A 603 -26.65 38.43 -19.02
CA MET A 603 -26.44 39.70 -19.70
C MET A 603 -27.64 40.58 -19.38
N ASN A 604 -27.42 41.68 -18.65
CA ASN A 604 -28.48 42.64 -18.37
C ASN A 604 -28.97 43.26 -19.70
N GLU A 605 -30.18 43.82 -19.73
CA GLU A 605 -30.73 44.57 -20.89
C GLU A 605 -29.79 45.70 -21.40
N THR A 606 -28.83 46.13 -20.56
CA THR A 606 -27.80 47.15 -20.83
C THR A 606 -26.49 46.61 -21.42
N GLY A 607 -26.34 45.30 -21.56
CA GLY A 607 -25.12 44.67 -22.09
C GLY A 607 -23.91 44.65 -21.16
N THR A 608 -24.08 45.03 -19.88
CA THR A 608 -23.03 45.00 -18.85
C THR A 608 -23.01 43.66 -18.11
N TYR A 609 -21.82 43.08 -17.94
CA TYR A 609 -21.63 41.87 -17.14
C TYR A 609 -21.84 42.17 -15.65
N GLN A 610 -22.64 41.35 -14.95
CA GLN A 610 -22.77 41.42 -13.50
C GLN A 610 -21.98 40.30 -12.83
N PRO A 611 -20.92 40.62 -12.07
CA PRO A 611 -20.28 39.66 -11.20
C PRO A 611 -21.28 38.98 -10.26
N VAL A 612 -20.91 37.81 -9.78
CA VAL A 612 -21.58 37.12 -8.70
C VAL A 612 -20.73 37.26 -7.45
N THR A 613 -21.38 37.45 -6.30
CA THR A 613 -20.69 37.25 -5.03
C THR A 613 -20.41 35.77 -4.89
N PRO A 614 -19.14 35.33 -4.95
CA PRO A 614 -18.81 33.93 -4.78
C PRO A 614 -19.26 33.49 -3.39
N GLY A 615 -19.87 32.31 -3.30
CA GLY A 615 -20.47 31.91 -2.04
C GLY A 615 -21.89 32.49 -1.83
N VAL A 616 -22.68 32.69 -2.89
CA VAL A 616 -24.12 32.94 -2.78
C VAL A 616 -24.87 32.12 -3.83
N GLN A 617 -25.93 31.40 -3.43
CA GLN A 617 -26.77 30.63 -4.34
C GLN A 617 -27.54 31.57 -5.28
N LEU A 618 -27.43 31.34 -6.58
CA LEU A 618 -28.27 31.98 -7.59
C LEU A 618 -29.33 30.98 -8.04
N PHE A 619 -30.55 31.48 -8.21
CA PHE A 619 -31.81 30.72 -8.36
C PHE A 619 -31.74 29.38 -9.13
N GLN A 620 -32.44 28.39 -8.55
CA GLN A 620 -32.71 27.05 -9.08
C GLN A 620 -33.58 27.10 -10.35
N GLN A 621 -33.03 26.75 -11.51
CA GLN A 621 -33.88 26.42 -12.67
C GLN A 621 -33.29 25.36 -13.62
N TYR A 622 -32.32 24.56 -13.15
CA TYR A 622 -31.77 23.42 -13.90
C TYR A 622 -31.73 22.15 -13.06
N GLN A 623 -32.90 21.71 -12.59
CA GLN A 623 -33.08 20.32 -12.13
C GLN A 623 -34.17 19.70 -12.98
N GLU A 624 -33.80 18.99 -14.05
CA GLU A 624 -34.66 17.91 -14.59
C GLU A 624 -34.01 16.94 -15.59
N HIS A 625 -32.76 17.13 -16.05
CA HIS A 625 -32.19 16.24 -17.08
C HIS A 625 -30.74 15.81 -16.81
N ALA A 626 -30.42 15.42 -15.57
CA ALA A 626 -29.19 14.67 -15.30
C ALA A 626 -29.47 13.18 -15.52
N GLY A 627 -29.19 12.71 -16.75
CA GLY A 627 -29.11 11.28 -17.05
C GLY A 627 -27.99 10.58 -16.25
N PRO A 628 -27.91 9.25 -16.33
CA PRO A 628 -27.11 8.41 -15.43
C PRO A 628 -25.61 8.36 -15.78
N ASP A 629 -25.15 9.18 -16.72
CA ASP A 629 -23.73 9.29 -17.02
C ASP A 629 -23.05 10.14 -15.95
N ASP A 630 -21.91 9.62 -15.53
CA ASP A 630 -21.10 10.14 -14.46
C ASP A 630 -20.87 11.66 -14.54
N VAL A 631 -21.51 12.39 -13.63
CA VAL A 631 -21.50 13.86 -13.54
C VAL A 631 -20.07 14.41 -13.37
N ARG A 632 -19.12 13.55 -12.96
CA ARG A 632 -17.71 13.85 -12.70
C ARG A 632 -16.94 14.42 -13.91
N ASP A 633 -17.34 14.08 -15.14
CA ASP A 633 -16.50 14.35 -16.32
C ASP A 633 -17.10 15.35 -17.34
N ARG A 634 -18.25 15.98 -17.07
CA ARG A 634 -18.89 16.87 -18.06
C ARG A 634 -18.04 18.07 -18.48
N ASP A 635 -17.33 18.71 -17.54
CA ASP A 635 -16.48 19.88 -17.84
C ASP A 635 -15.28 19.46 -18.70
N TYR A 636 -14.73 18.28 -18.44
CA TYR A 636 -13.56 17.70 -19.10
C TYR A 636 -13.89 17.11 -20.48
N ILE A 637 -14.97 16.33 -20.55
CA ILE A 637 -15.55 15.83 -21.80
C ILE A 637 -15.86 17.03 -22.68
N ARG A 638 -16.41 18.14 -22.15
CA ARG A 638 -16.67 19.34 -22.96
C ARG A 638 -15.38 19.91 -23.55
N ILE A 639 -14.29 20.01 -22.79
CA ILE A 639 -13.00 20.46 -23.33
C ILE A 639 -12.48 19.50 -24.41
N ARG A 640 -12.58 18.18 -24.22
CA ARG A 640 -12.13 17.19 -25.23
C ARG A 640 -13.04 17.12 -26.47
N THR A 641 -14.34 17.26 -26.30
CA THR A 641 -15.36 17.14 -27.36
C THR A 641 -15.64 18.46 -28.09
N MET A 642 -15.02 19.57 -27.68
CA MET A 642 -14.98 20.84 -28.41
C MET A 642 -14.11 20.76 -29.70
N GLU A 643 -14.16 19.64 -30.40
CA GLU A 643 -13.57 19.44 -31.73
C GLU A 643 -14.31 20.33 -32.73
N SER A 644 -13.73 21.49 -33.07
CA SER A 644 -14.18 22.30 -34.21
C SER A 644 -13.05 22.38 -35.22
N GLY A 645 -13.17 21.64 -36.32
CA GLY A 645 -12.27 21.73 -37.47
C GLY A 645 -11.22 20.61 -37.61
N GLY A 646 -11.31 19.53 -36.83
CA GLY A 646 -10.35 18.42 -36.89
C GLY A 646 -8.98 18.75 -36.29
N SER A 647 -8.93 19.75 -35.40
CA SER A 647 -7.76 20.10 -34.60
C SER A 647 -7.92 19.63 -33.15
N ARG A 648 -6.91 18.93 -32.61
CA ARG A 648 -6.91 18.44 -31.22
C ARG A 648 -6.52 19.55 -30.25
N ILE A 649 -7.16 19.55 -29.08
CA ILE A 649 -6.90 20.53 -28.02
C ILE A 649 -5.81 19.99 -27.09
N MET A 650 -4.82 20.83 -26.77
CA MET A 650 -3.66 20.51 -25.93
C MET A 650 -3.55 21.52 -24.79
N HIS A 651 -2.97 21.11 -23.65
CA HIS A 651 -2.70 22.02 -22.53
C HIS A 651 -1.22 22.09 -22.20
N LEU A 652 -0.68 21.09 -21.49
CA LEU A 652 0.73 21.03 -21.13
C LEU A 652 1.49 20.05 -22.03
N VAL A 653 0.85 18.95 -22.41
CA VAL A 653 1.43 17.88 -23.24
C VAL A 653 1.04 18.04 -24.72
N ALA A 654 2.02 17.88 -25.62
CA ALA A 654 1.81 17.95 -27.07
C ALA A 654 1.44 16.60 -27.71
N GLU A 655 0.77 16.64 -28.88
CA GLU A 655 0.16 15.47 -29.54
C GLU A 655 1.14 14.31 -29.84
N ASN A 656 2.41 14.58 -30.14
CA ASN A 656 3.40 13.55 -30.47
C ASN A 656 3.76 12.64 -29.27
N GLN A 657 3.23 12.94 -28.09
CA GLN A 657 3.50 12.26 -26.83
C GLN A 657 2.22 11.81 -26.10
N ILE A 658 1.03 12.03 -26.68
CA ILE A 658 -0.21 11.48 -26.13
C ILE A 658 -0.16 9.96 -26.33
N PRO A 659 -0.22 9.13 -25.26
CA PRO A 659 -0.12 7.69 -25.40
C PRO A 659 -1.24 7.18 -26.32
N THR A 660 -0.86 6.61 -27.48
CA THR A 660 -1.79 5.75 -28.21
C THR A 660 -1.96 4.46 -27.41
N GLU A 661 -3.12 3.79 -27.53
CA GLU A 661 -3.43 2.52 -26.84
C GLU A 661 -2.38 1.40 -27.08
N SER A 662 -1.39 1.64 -27.95
CA SER A 662 -0.28 0.75 -28.29
C SER A 662 1.10 1.12 -27.71
N SER A 663 1.26 2.20 -26.93
CA SER A 663 2.58 2.61 -26.40
C SER A 663 2.82 2.11 -24.96
N THR A 664 2.88 0.80 -24.78
CA THR A 664 3.08 0.12 -23.49
C THR A 664 4.56 -0.06 -23.12
N SER A 665 5.41 0.96 -23.28
CA SER A 665 6.77 0.87 -22.73
C SER A 665 7.39 2.23 -22.43
N LEU A 666 6.94 2.87 -21.35
CA LEU A 666 7.80 3.82 -20.65
C LEU A 666 9.09 3.11 -20.25
N THR A 667 10.24 3.69 -20.62
CA THR A 667 11.53 3.04 -20.41
C THR A 667 11.84 2.96 -18.92
N LYS A 668 12.73 2.04 -18.53
CA LYS A 668 13.21 1.93 -17.14
C LYS A 668 13.80 3.24 -16.62
N LEU A 669 14.36 4.06 -17.51
CA LEU A 669 14.95 5.37 -17.21
C LEU A 669 13.89 6.42 -16.85
N ASP A 670 12.73 6.41 -17.53
CA ASP A 670 11.61 7.33 -17.26
C ASP A 670 10.96 7.03 -15.89
N ARG A 671 10.96 5.75 -15.49
CA ARG A 671 10.44 5.28 -14.19
C ARG A 671 11.30 5.76 -13.02
N GLU A 672 12.62 5.78 -13.18
CA GLU A 672 13.56 6.24 -12.13
C GLU A 672 13.45 7.75 -11.88
N PHE A 673 13.14 8.55 -12.91
CA PHE A 673 12.99 10.01 -12.76
C PHE A 673 11.67 10.43 -12.10
N LEU A 674 10.60 9.66 -12.30
CA LEU A 674 9.26 9.97 -11.79
C LEU A 674 8.95 9.36 -10.41
N ALA A 675 9.62 8.26 -10.03
CA ALA A 675 9.45 7.62 -8.73
C ALA A 675 9.62 8.57 -7.52
N PRO A 676 10.58 9.53 -7.52
CA PRO A 676 10.67 10.54 -6.47
C PRO A 676 9.38 11.35 -6.26
N ARG A 677 8.65 11.70 -7.34
CA ARG A 677 7.39 12.48 -7.25
C ARG A 677 6.27 11.66 -6.60
N LEU A 678 6.20 10.35 -6.89
CA LEU A 678 5.30 9.42 -6.21
C LEU A 678 5.61 9.32 -4.71
N LEU A 679 6.89 9.14 -4.38
CA LEU A 679 7.34 8.97 -2.99
C LEU A 679 7.09 10.24 -2.15
N VAL A 680 7.31 11.42 -2.73
CA VAL A 680 6.93 12.69 -2.09
C VAL A 680 5.45 12.70 -1.78
N THR A 681 4.60 12.49 -2.80
CA THR A 681 3.15 12.50 -2.63
C THR A 681 2.68 11.47 -1.59
N LYS A 682 3.22 10.25 -1.63
CA LYS A 682 2.91 9.18 -0.67
C LYS A 682 3.30 9.58 0.75
N LYS A 683 4.55 10.01 0.97
CA LYS A 683 5.03 10.37 2.32
C LYS A 683 4.26 11.55 2.90
N THR A 684 3.91 12.53 2.07
CA THR A 684 3.15 13.72 2.48
C THR A 684 1.74 13.37 2.98
N ILE A 685 1.06 12.38 2.39
CA ILE A 685 -0.30 11.98 2.82
C ILE A 685 -0.33 10.82 3.84
N GLN A 686 0.82 10.20 4.15
CA GLN A 686 0.90 8.95 4.92
C GLN A 686 0.22 9.05 6.30
N THR A 687 0.44 10.16 7.03
CA THR A 687 -0.16 10.36 8.36
C THR A 687 -1.69 10.32 8.31
N ARG A 688 -2.31 10.97 7.31
CA ARG A 688 -3.78 10.97 7.15
C ARG A 688 -4.33 9.61 6.73
N LEU A 689 -3.56 8.87 5.93
CA LEU A 689 -3.90 7.50 5.58
C LEU A 689 -3.89 6.60 6.82
N ASP A 690 -2.87 6.72 7.66
CA ASP A 690 -2.73 5.92 8.89
C ASP A 690 -3.82 6.25 9.91
N GLU A 691 -4.19 7.54 10.05
CA GLU A 691 -5.32 7.99 10.88
C GLU A 691 -6.64 7.38 10.41
N PHE A 692 -6.93 7.43 9.10
CA PHE A 692 -8.11 6.80 8.52
C PHE A 692 -8.14 5.28 8.77
N LEU A 693 -7.04 4.57 8.48
CA LEU A 693 -6.96 3.12 8.69
C LEU A 693 -7.07 2.75 10.16
N ALA A 694 -6.56 3.58 11.08
CA ALA A 694 -6.73 3.39 12.51
C ALA A 694 -8.20 3.50 12.94
N CYS A 695 -8.92 4.52 12.46
CA CYS A 695 -10.36 4.66 12.72
C CYS A 695 -11.17 3.48 12.17
N VAL A 696 -10.79 2.92 11.03
CA VAL A 696 -11.53 1.82 10.39
C VAL A 696 -11.23 0.45 11.02
N PHE A 697 -9.96 0.16 11.33
CA PHE A 697 -9.54 -1.21 11.68
C PHE A 697 -8.95 -1.37 13.08
N LYS A 698 -8.53 -0.30 13.76
CA LYS A 698 -7.85 -0.41 15.08
C LYS A 698 -8.77 -0.15 16.29
N LYS A 699 -10.05 0.09 16.05
CA LYS A 699 -11.06 0.38 17.10
C LYS A 699 -12.24 -0.62 17.08
N PRO A 700 -11.99 -1.92 17.31
CA PRO A 700 -13.02 -2.95 17.18
C PRO A 700 -14.22 -2.72 18.11
N ALA A 701 -14.02 -2.15 19.31
CA ALA A 701 -15.08 -1.86 20.27
C ALA A 701 -16.07 -0.77 19.82
N GLU A 702 -15.68 0.09 18.87
CA GLU A 702 -16.56 1.13 18.32
C GLU A 702 -17.38 0.61 17.12
N THR A 703 -17.09 -0.60 16.62
CA THR A 703 -17.76 -1.22 15.46
C THR A 703 -19.26 -1.40 15.75
N PRO A 704 -20.15 -1.14 14.77
CA PRO A 704 -21.59 -1.35 14.97
C PRO A 704 -21.93 -2.78 15.38
N LEU A 705 -22.89 -2.90 16.30
CA LEU A 705 -23.39 -4.18 16.81
C LEU A 705 -23.89 -5.09 15.66
N THR A 706 -24.53 -4.49 14.66
CA THR A 706 -25.00 -5.20 13.47
C THR A 706 -23.86 -5.81 12.64
N ILE A 707 -22.68 -5.16 12.57
CA ILE A 707 -21.54 -5.72 11.85
C ILE A 707 -20.95 -6.91 12.61
N LYS A 708 -20.89 -6.83 13.95
CA LYS A 708 -20.56 -7.99 14.79
C LYS A 708 -21.55 -9.14 14.53
N TYR A 709 -22.85 -8.85 14.51
CA TYR A 709 -23.89 -9.85 14.19
C TYR A 709 -23.71 -10.49 12.80
N LEU A 710 -23.39 -9.71 11.77
CA LEU A 710 -23.10 -10.21 10.42
C LEU A 710 -21.84 -11.08 10.40
N PHE A 711 -20.79 -10.70 11.12
CA PHE A 711 -19.53 -11.42 11.16
C PHE A 711 -19.68 -12.77 11.89
N ASP A 712 -20.40 -12.79 13.00
CA ASP A 712 -20.75 -14.03 13.72
C ASP A 712 -21.62 -14.95 12.84
N PHE A 713 -22.53 -14.37 12.04
CA PHE A 713 -23.30 -15.12 11.07
C PHE A 713 -22.41 -15.76 9.99
N PHE A 714 -21.46 -15.03 9.41
CA PHE A 714 -20.51 -15.59 8.45
C PHE A 714 -19.66 -16.72 9.06
N ASP A 715 -19.17 -16.55 10.29
CA ASP A 715 -18.42 -17.59 10.98
C ASP A 715 -19.29 -18.85 11.20
N LYS A 716 -20.55 -18.68 11.59
CA LYS A 716 -21.50 -19.79 11.75
C LYS A 716 -21.80 -20.50 10.43
N MET A 717 -22.04 -19.74 9.36
CA MET A 717 -22.38 -20.28 8.05
C MET A 717 -21.19 -21.02 7.40
N ALA A 718 -19.98 -20.48 7.54
CA ALA A 718 -18.78 -21.14 7.03
C ALA A 718 -18.56 -22.48 7.72
N ASN A 719 -18.70 -22.53 9.06
CA ASN A 719 -18.62 -23.78 9.81
C ASN A 719 -19.74 -24.78 9.48
N LYS A 720 -20.90 -24.31 9.02
CA LYS A 720 -22.05 -25.16 8.68
C LYS A 720 -21.94 -25.78 7.29
N TYR A 721 -21.48 -25.02 6.30
CA TYR A 721 -21.56 -25.39 4.89
C TYR A 721 -20.21 -25.56 4.19
N CYS A 722 -19.10 -25.16 4.80
CA CYS A 722 -17.78 -25.22 4.18
C CYS A 722 -16.84 -26.15 4.95
N ASP A 723 -16.54 -27.32 4.37
CA ASP A 723 -15.65 -28.30 4.98
C ASP A 723 -14.17 -27.90 4.90
N GLU A 724 -13.76 -27.20 3.84
CA GLU A 724 -12.37 -26.80 3.63
C GLU A 724 -12.09 -25.40 4.21
N LYS A 725 -11.32 -25.35 5.30
CA LYS A 725 -10.80 -24.10 5.90
C LYS A 725 -11.91 -23.04 6.11
N PRO A 726 -12.94 -23.34 6.91
CA PRO A 726 -14.09 -22.46 7.11
C PRO A 726 -13.69 -21.06 7.60
N GLU A 727 -12.65 -20.95 8.43
CA GLU A 727 -12.16 -19.66 8.93
C GLU A 727 -11.63 -18.75 7.79
N GLU A 728 -10.90 -19.30 6.82
CA GLU A 728 -10.42 -18.52 5.67
C GLU A 728 -11.56 -18.05 4.76
N ILE A 729 -12.62 -18.86 4.64
CA ILE A 729 -13.81 -18.54 3.83
C ILE A 729 -14.63 -17.45 4.54
N ALA A 730 -14.85 -17.57 5.84
CA ALA A 730 -15.53 -16.54 6.62
C ALA A 730 -14.78 -15.20 6.54
N GLU A 731 -13.44 -15.22 6.65
CA GLU A 731 -12.61 -14.03 6.49
C GLU A 731 -12.74 -13.41 5.08
N ALA A 732 -12.84 -14.25 4.04
CA ALA A 732 -13.10 -13.79 2.68
C ALA A 732 -14.47 -13.12 2.57
N TRP A 733 -15.54 -13.66 3.17
CA TRP A 733 -16.86 -13.03 3.19
C TRP A 733 -16.88 -11.71 3.95
N LYS A 734 -16.20 -11.63 5.10
CA LYS A 734 -16.01 -10.39 5.87
C LYS A 734 -15.32 -9.32 5.01
N SER A 735 -14.23 -9.70 4.33
CA SER A 735 -13.46 -8.81 3.45
C SER A 735 -14.25 -8.35 2.23
N ASN A 736 -14.94 -9.29 1.56
CA ASN A 736 -15.74 -9.02 0.37
C ASN A 736 -16.92 -8.09 0.68
N SER A 737 -17.60 -8.28 1.81
CA SER A 737 -18.81 -7.53 2.17
C SER A 737 -18.55 -6.12 2.74
N LEU A 738 -17.52 -5.94 3.59
CA LEU A 738 -17.30 -4.67 4.30
C LEU A 738 -16.13 -3.85 3.71
N PRO A 739 -14.83 -4.24 3.84
CA PRO A 739 -13.72 -3.48 3.24
C PRO A 739 -13.82 -3.29 1.73
N LEU A 740 -14.08 -4.36 0.97
CA LEU A 740 -14.01 -4.31 -0.50
C LEU A 740 -15.25 -3.71 -1.16
N HIS A 741 -16.35 -3.59 -0.42
CA HIS A 741 -17.58 -2.98 -0.91
C HIS A 741 -17.87 -1.65 -0.23
N TYR A 742 -18.12 -1.65 1.08
CA TYR A 742 -18.49 -0.43 1.79
C TYR A 742 -17.34 0.57 1.88
N TRP A 743 -16.21 0.20 2.50
CA TRP A 743 -15.08 1.13 2.69
C TRP A 743 -14.43 1.56 1.38
N MET A 744 -14.34 0.65 0.41
CA MET A 744 -13.87 0.98 -0.93
C MET A 744 -14.78 2.01 -1.61
N THR A 745 -16.10 1.87 -1.48
CA THR A 745 -17.06 2.83 -2.05
C THR A 745 -16.94 4.18 -1.36
N THR A 746 -16.90 4.24 -0.02
CA THR A 746 -16.75 5.51 0.71
C THR A 746 -15.43 6.21 0.40
N LEU A 747 -14.35 5.45 0.21
CA LEU A 747 -13.03 5.97 -0.13
C LEU A 747 -13.00 6.52 -1.56
N THR A 748 -13.56 5.80 -2.54
CA THR A 748 -13.52 6.19 -3.97
C THR A 748 -14.62 7.18 -4.37
N HIS A 749 -15.69 7.27 -3.58
CA HIS A 749 -16.83 8.15 -3.81
C HIS A 749 -17.16 8.98 -2.55
N PRO A 750 -16.24 9.81 -2.04
CA PRO A 750 -16.48 10.67 -0.87
C PRO A 750 -17.68 11.62 -1.05
N SER A 751 -18.08 11.97 -2.28
CA SER A 751 -19.31 12.72 -2.56
C SER A 751 -20.59 12.00 -2.14
N TYR A 752 -20.55 10.68 -1.90
CA TYR A 752 -21.71 9.94 -1.40
C TYR A 752 -21.98 10.22 0.07
N VAL A 753 -20.94 10.62 0.81
CA VAL A 753 -20.96 10.77 2.27
C VAL A 753 -20.74 12.21 2.70
N PHE A 754 -20.08 13.03 1.87
CA PHE A 754 -19.84 14.44 2.12
C PHE A 754 -20.47 15.29 1.03
N ASP A 755 -21.00 16.42 1.46
CA ASP A 755 -21.29 17.53 0.57
C ASP A 755 -19.95 18.14 0.17
N MET A 756 -19.41 17.67 -0.96
CA MET A 756 -18.14 18.14 -1.49
C MET A 756 -18.07 17.91 -2.99
N ARG A 757 -17.21 18.68 -3.64
CA ARG A 757 -16.87 18.45 -5.04
C ARG A 757 -15.64 17.57 -5.18
N GLN A 758 -15.82 16.47 -5.92
CA GLN A 758 -14.72 15.59 -6.27
C GLN A 758 -13.82 16.19 -7.36
N SER A 759 -12.54 15.88 -7.27
CA SER A 759 -11.50 16.26 -8.22
C SER A 759 -10.99 15.02 -8.95
N ARG A 760 -11.05 15.02 -10.28
CA ARG A 760 -10.62 13.88 -11.12
C ARG A 760 -9.18 13.46 -10.83
N SER A 761 -8.28 14.42 -10.65
CA SER A 761 -6.86 14.15 -10.37
C SER A 761 -6.65 13.59 -8.96
N ALA A 762 -7.44 14.03 -7.98
CA ALA A 762 -7.44 13.44 -6.63
C ALA A 762 -7.99 12.01 -6.65
N ASP A 763 -9.09 11.78 -7.36
CA ASP A 763 -9.75 10.47 -7.47
C ASP A 763 -8.82 9.42 -8.10
N GLN A 764 -7.97 9.81 -9.05
CA GLN A 764 -6.91 8.94 -9.60
C GLN A 764 -5.92 8.49 -8.53
N SER A 765 -5.52 9.37 -7.62
CA SER A 765 -4.65 9.02 -6.49
C SER A 765 -5.37 8.14 -5.45
N VAL A 766 -6.64 8.44 -5.17
CA VAL A 766 -7.50 7.63 -4.29
C VAL A 766 -7.67 6.21 -4.82
N SER A 767 -7.71 6.01 -6.14
CA SER A 767 -7.81 4.66 -6.73
C SER A 767 -6.60 3.77 -6.38
N VAL A 768 -5.42 4.36 -6.18
CA VAL A 768 -4.22 3.63 -5.73
C VAL A 768 -4.38 3.17 -4.28
N LEU A 769 -4.97 4.01 -3.41
CA LEU A 769 -5.29 3.64 -2.04
C LEU A 769 -6.35 2.53 -1.98
N ALA A 770 -7.36 2.58 -2.84
CA ALA A 770 -8.35 1.52 -2.98
C ALA A 770 -7.72 0.19 -3.43
N ASN A 771 -6.78 0.24 -4.37
CA ASN A 771 -6.02 -0.94 -4.79
C ASN A 771 -5.10 -1.48 -3.68
N MET A 772 -4.51 -0.61 -2.86
CA MET A 772 -3.74 -1.03 -1.68
C MET A 772 -4.63 -1.80 -0.69
N LEU A 773 -5.82 -1.28 -0.39
CA LEU A 773 -6.79 -1.96 0.48
C LEU A 773 -7.23 -3.31 -0.12
N ASP A 774 -7.50 -3.34 -1.43
CA ASP A 774 -7.85 -4.57 -2.16
C ASP A 774 -6.76 -5.65 -2.06
N ASN A 775 -5.50 -5.24 -2.25
CA ASN A 775 -4.35 -6.15 -2.13
C ASN A 775 -4.19 -6.67 -0.69
N ALA A 776 -4.42 -5.82 0.32
CA ALA A 776 -4.34 -6.19 1.72
C ALA A 776 -5.41 -7.23 2.08
N CYS A 777 -6.66 -7.00 1.69
CA CYS A 777 -7.76 -7.96 1.89
C CYS A 777 -7.53 -9.29 1.15
N LYS A 778 -6.90 -9.26 -0.02
CA LYS A 778 -6.57 -10.49 -0.79
C LYS A 778 -5.32 -11.21 -0.30
N LYS A 779 -4.59 -10.65 0.68
CA LYS A 779 -3.31 -11.17 1.20
C LYS A 779 -2.29 -11.45 0.08
N ILE A 780 -2.21 -10.57 -0.93
CA ILE A 780 -1.26 -10.74 -2.05
C ILE A 780 0.15 -10.48 -1.51
N ARG A 781 1.03 -11.49 -1.57
CA ARG A 781 2.41 -11.44 -1.04
C ARG A 781 3.52 -11.57 -2.08
N SER A 782 3.24 -11.84 -3.36
CA SER A 782 4.28 -12.20 -4.34
C SER A 782 4.61 -11.10 -5.37
N GLU A 783 5.90 -11.04 -5.73
CA GLU A 783 6.47 -10.28 -6.86
C GLU A 783 6.27 -10.97 -8.23
N ASN A 784 5.70 -12.17 -8.27
CA ASN A 784 5.66 -13.00 -9.49
C ASN A 784 4.46 -12.65 -10.40
N THR A 785 4.48 -11.44 -10.96
CA THR A 785 4.02 -11.23 -12.34
C THR A 785 4.99 -10.25 -12.99
N GLN A 786 5.63 -10.69 -14.07
CA GLN A 786 6.69 -10.00 -14.82
C GLN A 786 6.22 -8.71 -15.53
N GLU A 787 5.13 -8.09 -15.06
CA GLU A 787 4.53 -6.87 -15.61
C GLU A 787 3.66 -6.12 -14.56
N SER A 788 4.06 -6.11 -13.29
CA SER A 788 3.29 -5.48 -12.22
C SER A 788 3.48 -3.94 -12.19
N ALA A 789 2.44 -3.19 -12.55
CA ALA A 789 2.37 -1.72 -12.52
C ALA A 789 3.00 -1.11 -11.25
N LEU A 790 3.79 -0.03 -11.38
CA LEU A 790 4.44 0.67 -10.25
C LEU A 790 3.49 1.03 -9.10
N ASN A 791 2.20 1.21 -9.41
CA ASN A 791 1.14 1.43 -8.43
C ASN A 791 1.01 0.30 -7.39
N ARG A 792 1.39 -0.95 -7.74
CA ARG A 792 1.44 -2.09 -6.81
C ARG A 792 2.68 -2.08 -5.92
N VAL A 793 3.78 -1.50 -6.41
CA VAL A 793 5.06 -1.41 -5.68
C VAL A 793 5.02 -0.30 -4.61
N LEU A 794 4.28 0.79 -4.86
CA LEU A 794 4.28 1.98 -4.00
C LEU A 794 3.96 1.67 -2.52
N PHE A 795 3.00 0.79 -2.26
CA PHE A 795 2.58 0.35 -0.92
C PHE A 795 3.04 -1.08 -0.57
N TYR A 796 3.90 -1.69 -1.38
CA TYR A 796 4.30 -3.09 -1.19
C TYR A 796 4.99 -3.33 0.16
N ARG A 797 5.85 -2.41 0.60
CA ARG A 797 6.52 -2.49 1.93
C ARG A 797 5.55 -2.37 3.11
N ASP A 798 4.44 -1.65 2.95
CA ASP A 798 3.45 -1.44 4.02
C ASP A 798 2.38 -2.56 4.03
N LEU A 799 2.25 -3.29 2.92
CA LEU A 799 1.23 -4.31 2.71
C LEU A 799 1.20 -5.40 3.79
N PRO A 800 2.34 -5.98 4.26
CA PRO A 800 2.33 -6.93 5.37
C PRO A 800 1.72 -6.34 6.66
N GLY A 801 2.00 -5.07 6.93
CA GLY A 801 1.44 -4.34 8.07
C GLY A 801 -0.08 -4.20 7.95
N HIS A 802 -0.58 -3.78 6.79
CA HIS A 802 -2.02 -3.66 6.54
C HIS A 802 -2.74 -5.02 6.59
N ILE A 803 -2.15 -6.09 6.04
CA ILE A 803 -2.68 -7.46 6.14
C ILE A 803 -2.85 -7.86 7.60
N ARG A 804 -1.83 -7.61 8.43
CA ARG A 804 -1.88 -7.92 9.87
C ARG A 804 -2.97 -7.13 10.58
N THR A 805 -3.05 -5.81 10.36
CA THR A 805 -4.07 -4.96 11.00
C THR A 805 -5.50 -5.38 10.66
N ILE A 806 -5.76 -5.76 9.40
CA ILE A 806 -7.09 -6.25 8.99
C ILE A 806 -7.40 -7.63 9.63
N GLY A 807 -6.40 -8.52 9.72
CA GLY A 807 -6.55 -9.80 10.42
C GLY A 807 -6.85 -9.62 11.91
N GLU A 808 -6.10 -8.75 12.58
CA GLU A 808 -6.31 -8.39 13.99
C GLU A 808 -7.71 -7.79 14.20
N TYR A 809 -8.21 -6.96 13.29
CA TYR A 809 -9.58 -6.42 13.34
C TYR A 809 -10.64 -7.52 13.37
N TYR A 810 -10.51 -8.55 12.51
CA TYR A 810 -11.46 -9.67 12.48
C TYR A 810 -11.41 -10.53 13.74
N GLU A 811 -10.21 -10.84 14.24
CA GLU A 811 -10.05 -11.60 15.48
C GLU A 811 -10.57 -10.83 16.70
N ASN A 812 -10.32 -9.53 16.77
CA ASN A 812 -10.81 -8.70 17.86
C ASN A 812 -12.34 -8.61 17.85
N ILE A 813 -12.99 -8.49 16.68
CA ILE A 813 -14.47 -8.53 16.59
C ILE A 813 -14.98 -9.91 16.97
N LYS A 814 -14.34 -11.00 16.53
CA LYS A 814 -14.71 -12.37 16.92
C LYS A 814 -14.67 -12.54 18.44
N GLY A 815 -13.68 -11.94 19.11
CA GLY A 815 -13.54 -11.94 20.57
C GLY A 815 -14.55 -11.10 21.36
N LEU A 816 -15.30 -10.19 20.70
CA LEU A 816 -16.39 -9.46 21.37
C LEU A 816 -17.55 -10.39 21.75
N PRO A 817 -18.27 -10.11 22.84
CA PRO A 817 -19.45 -10.90 23.21
C PRO A 817 -20.50 -10.89 22.09
N PRO A 818 -21.23 -12.01 21.88
CA PRO A 818 -22.29 -12.05 20.90
C PRO A 818 -23.43 -11.11 21.32
N PRO A 819 -24.04 -10.38 20.38
CA PRO A 819 -25.06 -9.40 20.69
C PRO A 819 -26.35 -10.08 21.16
N THR A 820 -26.96 -9.57 22.22
CA THR A 820 -28.25 -10.06 22.70
C THR A 820 -29.40 -9.62 21.77
N THR A 821 -30.51 -10.35 21.80
CA THR A 821 -31.70 -9.98 21.01
C THR A 821 -32.25 -8.60 21.40
N GLU A 822 -32.15 -8.22 22.67
CA GLU A 822 -32.58 -6.92 23.17
C GLU A 822 -31.69 -5.80 22.61
N GLU A 823 -30.36 -5.94 22.69
CA GLU A 823 -29.41 -4.97 22.14
C GLU A 823 -29.56 -4.80 20.62
N LEU A 824 -29.75 -5.91 19.89
CA LEU A 824 -29.99 -5.85 18.44
C LEU A 824 -31.29 -5.11 18.12
N GLN A 825 -32.36 -5.37 18.87
CA GLN A 825 -33.63 -4.69 18.65
C GLN A 825 -33.55 -3.19 18.94
N GLU A 826 -32.79 -2.79 19.97
CA GLU A 826 -32.51 -1.38 20.23
C GLU A 826 -31.75 -0.73 19.07
N ASP A 827 -30.75 -1.40 18.52
CA ASP A 827 -29.97 -0.87 17.40
C ASP A 827 -30.81 -0.78 16.11
N PHE A 828 -31.66 -1.78 15.85
CA PHE A 828 -32.64 -1.74 14.75
C PHE A 828 -33.61 -0.58 14.87
N ASN A 829 -34.05 -0.26 16.09
CA ASN A 829 -34.93 0.90 16.34
C ASN A 829 -34.20 2.22 16.06
N ARG A 830 -32.91 2.34 16.41
CA ARG A 830 -32.09 3.52 16.07
C ARG A 830 -31.92 3.69 14.56
N ILE A 831 -31.59 2.62 13.84
CA ILE A 831 -31.49 2.66 12.37
C ILE A 831 -32.84 3.02 11.75
N THR A 832 -33.94 2.46 12.27
CA THR A 832 -35.30 2.80 11.82
C THR A 832 -35.59 4.29 12.01
N GLN A 833 -35.19 4.88 13.14
CA GLN A 833 -35.37 6.30 13.40
C GLN A 833 -34.62 7.19 12.39
N ASP A 834 -33.41 6.80 11.98
CA ASP A 834 -32.61 7.58 11.04
C ASP A 834 -33.19 7.63 9.62
N PHE A 835 -33.89 6.56 9.21
CA PHE A 835 -34.26 6.37 7.80
C PHE A 835 -35.76 6.21 7.52
N SER A 836 -36.61 6.16 8.54
CA SER A 836 -38.07 6.11 8.36
C SER A 836 -38.59 7.37 7.65
N GLY A 837 -39.56 7.19 6.75
CA GLY A 837 -40.21 8.30 6.04
C GLY A 837 -39.35 9.09 5.05
N LEU A 838 -38.15 8.63 4.68
CA LEU A 838 -37.27 9.35 3.75
C LEU A 838 -37.76 9.33 2.29
N PHE A 839 -38.49 8.29 1.89
CA PHE A 839 -38.98 8.12 0.53
C PHE A 839 -40.51 8.03 0.50
N SER A 840 -41.09 8.35 -0.65
CA SER A 840 -42.51 8.14 -0.94
C SER A 840 -42.80 6.64 -0.93
N ARG A 841 -43.75 6.21 -0.10
CA ARG A 841 -44.14 4.80 -0.03
C ARG A 841 -44.80 4.37 -1.33
N VAL A 842 -45.80 5.11 -1.79
CA VAL A 842 -46.65 4.71 -2.92
C VAL A 842 -45.88 4.80 -4.24
N ALA A 843 -45.08 5.86 -4.45
CA ALA A 843 -44.33 5.99 -5.70
C ALA A 843 -43.15 5.01 -5.77
N THR A 844 -42.53 4.66 -4.64
CA THR A 844 -41.49 3.61 -4.59
C THR A 844 -42.10 2.24 -4.90
N LEU A 845 -43.27 1.93 -4.34
CA LEU A 845 -44.04 0.71 -4.67
C LEU A 845 -44.40 0.65 -6.14
N SER A 846 -44.89 1.76 -6.72
CA SER A 846 -45.23 1.81 -8.15
C SER A 846 -44.01 1.53 -9.02
N LYS A 847 -42.85 2.13 -8.69
CA LYS A 847 -41.61 1.87 -9.43
C LYS A 847 -41.14 0.42 -9.29
N LEU A 848 -41.23 -0.16 -8.10
CA LEU A 848 -40.92 -1.57 -7.87
C LEU A 848 -41.88 -2.48 -8.66
N TYR A 849 -43.16 -2.14 -8.67
CA TYR A 849 -44.16 -2.81 -9.49
C TYR A 849 -43.82 -2.67 -10.97
N ASP A 850 -43.43 -1.51 -11.49
CA ASP A 850 -43.05 -1.35 -12.90
C ASP A 850 -41.88 -2.24 -13.32
N PHE A 851 -40.85 -2.35 -12.46
CA PHE A 851 -39.71 -3.24 -12.68
C PHE A 851 -40.06 -4.74 -12.61
N THR A 852 -41.22 -5.08 -12.04
CA THR A 852 -41.63 -6.46 -11.80
C THR A 852 -42.88 -6.84 -12.62
N SER A 853 -43.66 -5.88 -13.10
CA SER A 853 -45.00 -6.03 -13.69
C SER A 853 -45.00 -6.49 -15.15
N HIS A 854 -43.95 -6.16 -15.91
CA HIS A 854 -43.70 -6.80 -17.22
C HIS A 854 -43.38 -8.29 -17.06
N ASP A 855 -43.17 -8.75 -15.83
CA ASP A 855 -42.60 -10.05 -15.49
C ASP A 855 -43.45 -10.88 -14.47
N THR A 856 -44.63 -10.40 -14.06
CA THR A 856 -45.45 -11.03 -13.00
C THR A 856 -46.74 -11.72 -13.45
N GLY A 857 -46.98 -11.97 -14.75
CA GLY A 857 -48.19 -12.70 -15.19
C GLY A 857 -48.47 -13.99 -14.37
N PRO A 858 -47.51 -14.92 -14.25
CA PRO A 858 -47.66 -16.14 -13.43
C PRO A 858 -47.62 -15.87 -11.91
N LEU A 859 -46.97 -14.78 -11.49
CA LEU A 859 -46.72 -14.46 -10.08
C LEU A 859 -47.94 -13.77 -9.45
N LEU A 860 -48.64 -12.94 -10.22
CA LEU A 860 -49.98 -12.45 -9.90
C LEU A 860 -50.98 -13.60 -9.88
N ASP A 861 -50.93 -14.56 -10.80
CA ASP A 861 -51.79 -15.75 -10.77
C ASP A 861 -51.60 -16.58 -9.47
N SER A 862 -50.35 -16.81 -9.04
CA SER A 862 -50.06 -17.46 -7.74
C SER A 862 -50.39 -16.60 -6.51
N ILE A 863 -50.28 -15.27 -6.59
CA ILE A 863 -50.75 -14.37 -5.52
C ILE A 863 -52.28 -14.39 -5.45
N THR A 864 -52.98 -14.50 -6.58
CA THR A 864 -54.44 -14.58 -6.64
C THR A 864 -54.95 -15.90 -6.05
N GLU A 865 -54.20 -17.01 -6.21
CA GLU A 865 -54.49 -18.29 -5.53
C GLU A 865 -54.22 -18.27 -4.01
N LEU A 866 -53.38 -17.35 -3.52
CA LEU A 866 -53.03 -17.20 -2.09
C LEU A 866 -53.87 -16.13 -1.36
N MET A 867 -54.77 -15.42 -2.06
CA MET A 867 -55.75 -14.55 -1.41
C MET A 867 -56.96 -15.39 -0.98
N PRO A 868 -57.28 -15.48 0.33
CA PRO A 868 -58.55 -16.09 0.74
C PRO A 868 -59.69 -15.19 0.27
N ASN A 869 -60.71 -15.80 -0.33
CA ASN A 869 -61.97 -15.15 -0.73
C ASN A 869 -62.59 -14.31 0.39
#